data_AF-A0A950GTK5-F1
#
_entry.id   AF-A0A950GTK5-F1
#
_cell.length_a   1.000
_cell.length_b   1.000
_cell.length_c   1.000
_cell.angle_alpha   90.00
_cell.angle_beta   90.00
_cell.angle_gamma   90.00
#
_symmetry.space_group_name_H-M   'P 1'
#
loop_
_entity.id
_entity.type
_entity.pdbx_description
1 polymer ?
#
loop_
_entity_poly.entity_id
_entity_poly.type
_entity_poly.pdbx_seq_one_letter_code
_entity_poly.pdbx_strand_id
1 'polypeptide(L)'
;NGDVLYVGKARNIRARIAAYARGQAHTNRIARMIAETAAMEFVITGTETEALLLEANLIKQLKPRYNVLLRDDKSFPYILVTKDHVSPQITKHRGARNRPGDYYGPFASVWAVNRTLNALQRAFLLRSCSDSFYENRTRPCLLFQIKRCAGPCTGEVSHTAYQQLVAEARDFLSGKSRAVRAHLGAEMQDASDALEFERAARLRDRIAALSAIQASQDINPQATEEADVFALARQAGHFCVEAFFFRNFQNWGNRAYFPKADPGLGDAEVLSAFLAQFYDDKPTPKLILLSHEIDEQELLREALSARSGVRLEIIVPKRGEKRDLVAHAGRNAAEALARRLADTSSQEKLLAATGAAFGLDKAPRRIEVYDNSHIMGTNAIGALIVAGPQGFMKPHYRTFNIKSEELTPGDDYAMMREVLKRRFSRLVKENPRGAAPAEMTADVRAPDPAPIASPPATKEQSAADTSELPPRPLDPPPTQFSKRRLGADDSAIYATQALAMSSASVPAGATADPDEFPAWPDLVVIDGGKGQLQAALATLAEVGTADVPVVAIAKGPDRNAGRETFHVPGRDAFRLEPRDPALYFMQRLRDEAHRFAIGTHRAKRSRELVKSPLDEIGGVGPRRKRALLLHFGTVKAIARASLDDLAHAPGVNAATAKAVYSFFHPNA
;
A
#
# COMPACT_ATOMS: atom_id res chain seq x y z
N ASN A 1 15.79 3.13 -24.26
CA ASN A 1 14.38 3.30 -23.89
C ASN A 1 14.08 4.62 -23.18
N GLY A 2 15.08 5.46 -22.86
CA GLY A 2 14.84 6.73 -22.17
C GLY A 2 14.64 6.62 -20.65
N ASP A 3 14.68 5.39 -20.11
CA ASP A 3 14.54 5.14 -18.67
C ASP A 3 15.71 5.73 -17.88
N VAL A 4 15.41 6.36 -16.75
CA VAL A 4 16.41 6.96 -15.88
C VAL A 4 17.15 5.86 -15.12
N LEU A 5 18.44 5.71 -15.39
CA LEU A 5 19.28 4.66 -14.81
C LEU A 5 19.73 5.01 -13.38
N TYR A 6 20.11 6.27 -13.16
CA TYR A 6 20.71 6.74 -11.91
C TYR A 6 20.43 8.23 -11.71
N VAL A 7 20.17 8.61 -10.46
CA VAL A 7 20.12 10.00 -10.00
C VAL A 7 21.21 10.18 -8.95
N GLY A 8 21.99 11.27 -9.06
CA GLY A 8 23.10 11.55 -8.17
C GLY A 8 23.27 13.05 -7.92
N LYS A 9 23.68 13.44 -6.71
CA LYS A 9 24.07 14.83 -6.39
C LYS A 9 25.58 15.09 -6.49
N ALA A 10 26.02 16.29 -6.87
CA ALA A 10 27.45 16.62 -6.90
C ALA A 10 27.73 18.09 -6.62
N ARG A 11 28.72 18.37 -5.76
CA ARG A 11 29.26 19.74 -5.59
C ARG A 11 29.86 20.28 -6.89
N ASN A 12 30.56 19.41 -7.62
CA ASN A 12 31.17 19.72 -8.90
C ASN A 12 30.86 18.59 -9.90
N ILE A 13 29.90 18.87 -10.79
CA ILE A 13 29.44 17.93 -11.82
C ILE A 13 30.60 17.49 -12.73
N ARG A 14 31.47 18.42 -13.15
CA ARG A 14 32.61 18.12 -14.02
C ARG A 14 33.56 17.11 -13.37
N ALA A 15 33.89 17.32 -12.09
CA ALA A 15 34.77 16.40 -11.36
C ALA A 15 34.12 15.01 -11.19
N ARG A 16 32.81 14.96 -10.92
CA ARG A 16 32.09 13.68 -10.77
C ARG A 16 32.04 12.89 -12.07
N ILE A 17 31.77 13.54 -13.20
CA ILE A 17 31.78 12.88 -14.52
C ILE A 17 33.19 12.39 -14.87
N ALA A 18 34.21 13.22 -14.62
CA ALA A 18 35.59 12.82 -14.85
C ALA A 18 36.00 11.61 -13.99
N ALA A 19 35.42 11.44 -12.79
CA ALA A 19 35.65 10.24 -11.99
C ALA A 19 35.12 8.96 -12.64
N TYR A 20 33.99 9.01 -13.34
CA TYR A 20 33.47 7.86 -14.09
C TYR A 20 34.29 7.57 -15.36
N ALA A 21 34.80 8.61 -16.03
CA ALA A 21 35.60 8.48 -17.25
C ALA A 21 37.04 8.00 -16.99
N ARG A 22 37.56 8.17 -15.78
CA ARG A 22 38.84 7.56 -15.39
C ARG A 22 38.61 6.06 -15.27
N GLY A 23 39.23 5.27 -16.14
CA GLY A 23 39.14 3.80 -16.20
C GLY A 23 39.75 3.06 -15.00
N GLN A 24 39.54 3.58 -13.78
CA GLN A 24 39.81 2.88 -12.53
C GLN A 24 38.83 1.71 -12.39
N ALA A 25 39.17 0.75 -11.53
CA ALA A 25 38.32 -0.38 -11.21
C ALA A 25 37.03 0.09 -10.52
N HIS A 26 36.02 0.41 -11.31
CA HIS A 26 34.65 0.62 -10.85
C HIS A 26 34.08 -0.69 -10.32
N THR A 27 33.14 -0.61 -9.38
CA THR A 27 32.35 -1.79 -9.04
C THR A 27 31.59 -2.26 -10.29
N ASN A 28 31.31 -3.57 -10.40
CA ASN A 28 30.56 -4.12 -11.54
C ASN A 28 29.25 -3.35 -11.80
N ARG A 29 28.61 -2.88 -10.73
CA ARG A 29 27.44 -2.01 -10.80
C ARG A 29 27.72 -0.70 -11.54
N ILE A 30 28.72 0.06 -11.10
CA ILE A 30 29.04 1.37 -11.68
C ILE A 30 29.50 1.20 -13.13
N ALA A 31 30.32 0.18 -13.41
CA ALA A 31 30.75 -0.14 -14.77
C ALA A 31 29.56 -0.41 -15.69
N ARG A 32 28.59 -1.22 -15.24
CA ARG A 32 27.38 -1.53 -16.01
C ARG A 32 26.48 -0.30 -16.19
N MET A 33 26.30 0.51 -15.15
CA MET A 33 25.57 1.78 -15.23
C MET A 33 26.17 2.70 -16.29
N ILE A 34 27.50 2.87 -16.29
CA ILE A 34 28.21 3.68 -17.28
C ILE A 34 28.01 3.11 -18.68
N ALA A 35 28.18 1.79 -18.85
CA ALA A 35 28.03 1.14 -20.15
C ALA A 35 26.60 1.23 -20.72
N GLU A 36 25.59 1.24 -19.86
CA GLU A 36 24.17 1.39 -20.25
C GLU A 36 23.77 2.88 -20.45
N THR A 37 24.62 3.85 -20.07
CA THR A 37 24.30 5.29 -20.13
C THR A 37 24.39 5.83 -21.56
N ALA A 38 23.26 6.32 -22.08
CA ALA A 38 23.19 6.96 -23.41
C ALA A 38 23.17 8.50 -23.36
N ALA A 39 22.66 9.09 -22.28
CA ALA A 39 22.55 10.54 -22.10
C ALA A 39 22.63 10.93 -20.61
N MET A 40 22.97 12.19 -20.33
CA MET A 40 22.99 12.76 -18.98
C MET A 40 22.25 14.10 -18.95
N GLU A 41 21.43 14.30 -17.93
CA GLU A 41 20.74 15.57 -17.66
C GLU A 41 21.23 16.19 -16.35
N PHE A 42 21.25 17.52 -16.29
CA PHE A 42 21.78 18.25 -15.13
C PHE A 42 20.76 19.26 -14.63
N VAL A 43 20.49 19.22 -13.32
CA VAL A 43 19.71 20.24 -12.61
C VAL A 43 20.63 20.93 -11.60
N ILE A 44 20.72 22.25 -11.69
CA ILE A 44 21.55 23.06 -10.79
C ILE A 44 20.67 23.58 -9.65
N THR A 45 21.07 23.33 -8.41
CA THR A 45 20.43 23.85 -7.20
C THR A 45 21.27 24.98 -6.60
N GLY A 46 20.65 25.80 -5.73
CA GLY A 46 21.35 26.88 -5.03
C GLY A 46 22.25 26.37 -3.90
N THR A 47 21.89 25.24 -3.29
CA THR A 47 22.62 24.65 -2.16
C THR A 47 22.77 23.13 -2.28
N GLU A 48 23.71 22.56 -1.51
CA GLU A 48 23.87 21.10 -1.40
C GLU A 48 22.69 20.42 -0.71
N THR A 49 22.04 21.10 0.23
CA THR A 49 20.85 20.61 0.93
C THR A 49 19.65 20.51 -0.02
N GLU A 50 19.45 21.52 -0.88
CA GLU A 50 18.49 21.46 -1.97
C GLU A 50 18.79 20.32 -2.94
N ALA A 51 20.07 20.11 -3.29
CA ALA A 51 20.47 19.01 -4.17
C ALA A 51 20.12 17.64 -3.57
N LEU A 52 20.37 17.44 -2.28
CA LEU A 52 20.05 16.20 -1.56
C LEU A 52 18.54 15.95 -1.51
N LEU A 53 17.74 16.98 -1.22
CA LEU A 53 16.28 16.84 -1.19
C LEU A 53 15.70 16.56 -2.57
N LEU A 54 16.21 17.24 -3.61
CA LEU A 54 15.80 17.01 -4.99
C LEU A 54 16.18 15.60 -5.47
N GLU A 55 17.39 15.12 -5.15
CA GLU A 55 17.83 13.76 -5.44
C GLU A 55 16.89 12.72 -4.82
N ALA A 56 16.59 12.84 -3.53
CA ALA A 56 15.68 11.91 -2.85
C ALA A 56 14.28 11.89 -3.50
N ASN A 57 13.78 13.06 -3.89
CA ASN A 57 12.49 13.20 -4.55
C ASN A 57 12.48 12.56 -5.95
N LEU A 58 13.50 12.82 -6.77
CA LEU A 58 13.66 12.25 -8.10
C LEU A 58 13.84 10.73 -8.05
N ILE A 59 14.61 10.19 -7.10
CA ILE A 59 14.75 8.75 -6.90
C ILE A 59 13.39 8.12 -6.60
N LYS A 60 12.58 8.75 -5.75
CA LYS A 60 11.25 8.26 -5.39
C LYS A 60 10.27 8.27 -6.57
N GLN A 61 10.31 9.33 -7.38
CA GLN A 61 9.45 9.49 -8.56
C GLN A 61 9.85 8.54 -9.69
N LEU A 62 11.14 8.52 -10.05
CA LEU A 62 11.67 7.86 -11.23
C LEU A 62 12.08 6.40 -10.98
N LYS A 63 12.31 6.03 -9.71
CA LYS A 63 12.74 4.69 -9.27
C LYS A 63 13.91 4.11 -10.08
N PRO A 64 15.00 4.89 -10.26
CA PRO A 64 16.13 4.48 -11.08
C PRO A 64 16.78 3.20 -10.58
N ARG A 65 17.12 2.31 -11.53
CA ARG A 65 17.62 0.95 -11.27
C ARG A 65 18.86 0.92 -10.37
N TYR A 66 19.76 1.88 -10.57
CA TYR A 66 21.05 1.91 -9.90
C TYR A 66 21.03 2.73 -8.60
N ASN A 67 19.89 3.18 -8.10
CA ASN A 67 19.81 3.80 -6.76
C ASN A 67 19.27 2.81 -5.73
N VAL A 68 19.49 3.13 -4.45
CA VAL A 68 18.75 2.49 -3.35
C VAL A 68 17.29 2.92 -3.46
N LEU A 69 16.34 1.99 -3.44
CA LEU A 69 14.91 2.28 -3.60
C LEU A 69 14.11 1.87 -2.35
N LEU A 70 13.41 2.83 -1.76
CA LEU A 70 12.39 2.56 -0.75
C LEU A 70 11.05 2.18 -1.43
N ARG A 71 10.79 0.87 -1.54
CA ARG A 71 9.56 0.36 -2.20
C ARG A 71 8.28 0.50 -1.36
N ASP A 72 8.39 0.60 -0.04
CA ASP A 72 7.24 0.72 0.88
C ASP A 72 7.23 2.13 1.49
N ASP A 73 6.67 3.09 0.77
CA ASP A 73 6.62 4.51 1.13
C ASP A 73 5.29 4.92 1.77
N LYS A 74 4.47 3.94 2.20
CA LYS A 74 3.14 4.19 2.75
C LYS A 74 3.17 5.26 3.84
N SER A 75 2.38 6.32 3.65
CA SER A 75 2.22 7.38 4.65
C SER A 75 1.84 6.81 6.02
N PHE A 76 2.41 7.36 7.09
CA PHE A 76 2.10 6.85 8.42
C PHE A 76 0.67 7.18 8.85
N PRO A 77 0.01 6.29 9.60
CA PRO A 77 -1.17 6.64 10.35
C PRO A 77 -0.84 7.62 11.49
N TYR A 78 -1.77 8.54 11.71
CA TYR A 78 -1.80 9.49 12.82
C TYR A 78 -3.15 9.38 13.53
N ILE A 79 -3.19 9.85 14.78
CA ILE A 79 -4.43 10.23 15.44
C ILE A 79 -4.62 11.73 15.21
N LEU A 80 -5.79 12.11 14.72
CA LEU A 80 -6.20 13.49 14.51
C LEU A 80 -7.29 13.84 15.52
N VAL A 81 -7.05 14.90 16.29
CA VAL A 81 -8.08 15.60 17.08
C VAL A 81 -8.44 16.88 16.34
N THR A 82 -9.65 16.95 15.80
CA THR A 82 -10.00 18.02 14.86
C THR A 82 -10.25 19.37 15.54
N LYS A 83 -10.17 20.47 14.79
CA LYS A 83 -10.45 21.84 15.25
C LYS A 83 -11.53 22.55 14.44
N ASP A 84 -12.13 21.85 13.47
CA ASP A 84 -13.09 22.38 12.50
C ASP A 84 -14.56 22.24 12.94
N HIS A 85 -14.82 21.76 14.17
CA HIS A 85 -16.18 21.52 14.67
C HIS A 85 -16.25 21.80 16.18
N VAL A 86 -17.39 22.34 16.67
CA VAL A 86 -17.63 22.69 18.08
C VAL A 86 -17.46 21.52 19.05
N SER A 87 -17.73 20.31 18.55
CA SER A 87 -17.44 19.03 19.20
C SER A 87 -16.33 18.31 18.41
N PRO A 88 -15.04 18.52 18.74
CA PRO A 88 -13.90 17.88 18.10
C PRO A 88 -14.03 16.38 17.93
N GLN A 89 -13.66 15.86 16.76
CA GLN A 89 -13.62 14.44 16.47
C GLN A 89 -12.23 13.87 16.78
N ILE A 90 -12.17 12.67 17.35
CA ILE A 90 -10.95 11.86 17.38
C ILE A 90 -11.02 10.78 16.28
N THR A 91 -10.06 10.80 15.35
CA THR A 91 -10.06 9.87 14.22
C THR A 91 -8.65 9.49 13.80
N LYS A 92 -8.53 8.38 13.05
CA LYS A 92 -7.29 8.03 12.37
C LYS A 92 -7.16 8.87 11.10
N HIS A 93 -5.99 9.44 10.88
CA HIS A 93 -5.62 10.15 9.66
C HIS A 93 -4.46 9.46 8.94
N ARG A 94 -4.42 9.56 7.61
CA ARG A 94 -3.32 9.09 6.77
C ARG A 94 -3.22 10.01 5.55
N GLY A 95 -1.99 10.36 5.14
CA GLY A 95 -1.72 11.24 4.00
C GLY A 95 -1.56 12.71 4.40
N ALA A 96 -1.74 13.62 3.44
CA ALA A 96 -1.53 15.06 3.63
C ALA A 96 -2.37 15.63 4.78
N ARG A 97 -1.77 16.51 5.60
CA ARG A 97 -2.37 17.05 6.82
C ARG A 97 -3.23 18.29 6.54
N ASN A 98 -4.23 18.13 5.67
CA ASN A 98 -5.03 19.26 5.17
C ASN A 98 -6.21 19.62 6.08
N ARG A 99 -6.66 18.70 6.94
CA ARG A 99 -7.77 18.95 7.85
C ARG A 99 -7.27 19.71 9.10
N PRO A 100 -7.89 20.82 9.51
CA PRO A 100 -7.48 21.53 10.72
C PRO A 100 -7.59 20.67 11.97
N GLY A 101 -6.51 20.57 12.74
CA GLY A 101 -6.47 19.80 13.98
C GLY A 101 -5.07 19.49 14.46
N ASP A 102 -4.99 18.79 15.59
CA ASP A 102 -3.75 18.32 16.18
C ASP A 102 -3.46 16.88 15.71
N TYR A 103 -2.27 16.68 15.15
CA TYR A 103 -1.84 15.40 14.60
C TYR A 103 -0.82 14.75 15.52
N TYR A 104 -1.20 13.60 16.05
CA TYR A 104 -0.41 12.80 16.96
C TYR A 104 0.12 11.58 16.20
N GLY A 105 1.44 11.46 16.05
CA GLY A 105 2.10 10.37 15.33
C GLY A 105 3.59 10.62 15.10
N PRO A 106 4.21 9.82 14.24
CA PRO A 106 3.63 8.73 13.45
C PRO A 106 3.43 7.43 14.25
N PHE A 107 2.42 6.63 13.87
CA PHE A 107 2.29 5.24 14.34
C PHE A 107 2.88 4.28 13.30
N ALA A 108 3.55 3.22 13.73
CA ALA A 108 4.21 2.33 12.78
C ALA A 108 3.26 1.47 11.94
N SER A 109 2.04 1.24 12.42
CA SER A 109 1.04 0.43 11.72
C SER A 109 -0.39 0.89 11.94
N VAL A 110 -1.29 0.46 11.06
CA VAL A 110 -2.74 0.70 11.19
C VAL A 110 -3.30 0.02 12.44
N TRP A 111 -2.71 -1.10 12.84
CA TRP A 111 -3.13 -1.81 14.03
C TRP A 111 -2.71 -1.04 15.30
N ALA A 112 -1.47 -0.53 15.36
CA ALA A 112 -0.98 0.26 16.49
C ALA A 112 -1.86 1.50 16.72
N VAL A 113 -2.13 2.28 15.67
CA VAL A 113 -3.01 3.45 15.78
C VAL A 113 -4.44 3.09 16.19
N ASN A 114 -5.00 1.99 15.68
CA ASN A 114 -6.38 1.59 16.00
C ASN A 114 -6.48 1.13 17.46
N ARG A 115 -5.47 0.42 17.98
CA ARG A 115 -5.40 0.02 19.38
C ARG A 115 -5.39 1.26 20.28
N THR A 116 -4.49 2.21 20.02
CA THR A 116 -4.40 3.46 20.79
C THR A 116 -5.70 4.25 20.70
N LEU A 117 -6.27 4.41 19.49
CA LEU A 117 -7.56 5.09 19.30
C LEU A 117 -8.70 4.45 20.10
N ASN A 118 -8.79 3.13 20.12
CA ASN A 118 -9.80 2.41 20.90
C ASN A 118 -9.65 2.64 22.41
N ALA A 119 -8.42 2.70 22.91
CA ALA A 119 -8.16 2.98 24.32
C ALA A 119 -8.47 4.44 24.68
N LEU A 120 -8.11 5.41 23.81
CA LEU A 120 -8.47 6.82 23.98
C LEU A 120 -9.98 7.04 23.99
N GLN A 121 -10.74 6.32 23.14
CA GLN A 121 -12.20 6.39 23.16
C GLN A 121 -12.79 5.93 24.49
N ARG A 122 -12.19 4.92 25.14
CA ARG A 122 -12.62 4.47 26.47
C ARG A 122 -12.22 5.45 27.57
N ALA A 123 -11.05 6.09 27.44
CA ALA A 123 -10.52 6.98 28.47
C ALA A 123 -11.09 8.41 28.42
N PHE A 124 -11.29 8.97 27.23
CA PHE A 124 -11.68 10.37 27.04
C PHE A 124 -13.07 10.55 26.43
N LEU A 125 -13.73 9.46 26.00
CA LEU A 125 -15.12 9.49 25.53
C LEU A 125 -15.36 10.49 24.37
N LEU A 126 -14.34 10.74 23.56
CA LEU A 126 -14.45 11.62 22.40
C LEU A 126 -15.20 10.94 21.26
N ARG A 127 -15.98 11.73 20.52
CA ARG A 127 -16.70 11.24 19.35
C ARG A 127 -15.73 10.81 18.25
N SER A 128 -16.05 9.71 17.58
CA SER A 128 -15.35 9.27 16.37
C SER A 128 -16.25 9.26 15.12
N CYS A 129 -17.54 9.55 15.27
CA CYS A 129 -18.47 9.67 14.15
C CYS A 129 -18.14 10.88 13.27
N SER A 130 -18.47 10.80 11.97
CA SER A 130 -18.35 11.95 11.08
C SER A 130 -19.38 13.02 11.44
N ASP A 131 -19.11 14.24 10.99
CA ASP A 131 -19.93 15.43 11.21
C ASP A 131 -21.36 15.22 10.68
N SER A 132 -21.50 14.61 9.50
CA SER A 132 -22.81 14.22 8.96
C SER A 132 -23.57 13.26 9.87
N PHE A 133 -22.91 12.25 10.45
CA PHE A 133 -23.56 11.37 11.41
C PHE A 133 -23.89 12.10 12.71
N TYR A 134 -23.07 13.04 13.15
CA TYR A 134 -23.31 13.82 14.37
C TYR A 134 -24.55 14.71 14.24
N GLU A 135 -24.65 15.47 13.15
CA GLU A 135 -25.72 16.45 12.93
C GLU A 135 -27.11 15.84 12.73
N ASN A 136 -27.17 14.57 12.32
CA ASN A 136 -28.41 13.87 12.03
C ASN A 136 -28.88 12.95 13.17
N ARG A 137 -28.23 13.01 14.35
CA ARG A 137 -28.61 12.16 15.49
C ARG A 137 -29.70 12.82 16.32
N THR A 138 -30.81 12.11 16.44
CA THR A 138 -31.91 12.44 17.36
C THR A 138 -31.88 11.63 18.65
N ARG A 139 -31.11 10.54 18.67
CA ARG A 139 -30.92 9.67 19.86
C ARG A 139 -29.47 9.24 20.01
N PRO A 140 -29.00 8.97 21.25
CA PRO A 140 -27.64 8.51 21.48
C PRO A 140 -27.30 7.25 20.68
N CYS A 141 -26.06 7.18 20.21
CA CYS A 141 -25.59 6.04 19.41
C CYS A 141 -25.04 4.91 20.29
N LEU A 142 -24.76 3.76 19.67
CA LEU A 142 -24.16 2.62 20.35
C LEU A 142 -22.88 2.99 21.10
N LEU A 143 -22.01 3.85 20.53
CA LEU A 143 -20.76 4.27 21.19
C LEU A 143 -21.01 5.00 22.51
N PHE A 144 -22.11 5.75 22.63
CA PHE A 144 -22.51 6.32 23.91
C PHE A 144 -22.97 5.25 24.89
N GLN A 145 -23.81 4.31 24.43
CA GLN A 145 -24.34 3.22 25.26
C GLN A 145 -23.22 2.34 25.83
N ILE A 146 -22.20 2.03 25.03
CA ILE A 146 -21.03 1.25 25.46
C ILE A 146 -19.92 2.11 26.09
N LYS A 147 -20.21 3.36 26.48
CA LYS A 147 -19.30 4.29 27.17
C LYS A 147 -17.96 4.50 26.45
N ARG A 148 -18.03 4.79 25.15
CA ARG A 148 -16.92 5.20 24.28
C ARG A 148 -17.08 6.59 23.67
N CYS A 149 -18.21 7.24 23.93
CA CYS A 149 -18.53 8.59 23.51
C CYS A 149 -19.39 9.24 24.60
N ALA A 150 -19.15 10.51 24.90
CA ALA A 150 -19.94 11.26 25.90
C ALA A 150 -21.31 11.74 25.36
N GLY A 151 -21.62 11.49 24.09
CA GLY A 151 -22.91 11.85 23.49
C GLY A 151 -23.16 13.34 23.20
N PRO A 152 -22.16 14.14 22.76
CA PRO A 152 -22.39 15.58 22.49
C PRO A 152 -23.40 15.85 21.37
N CYS A 153 -23.65 14.88 20.47
CA CYS A 153 -24.59 15.03 19.36
C CYS A 153 -26.05 15.21 19.80
N THR A 154 -26.41 14.68 20.97
CA THR A 154 -27.78 14.68 21.48
C THR A 154 -27.91 15.38 22.83
N GLY A 155 -26.87 16.14 23.23
CA GLY A 155 -26.90 16.93 24.45
C GLY A 155 -26.67 16.16 25.76
N GLU A 156 -26.31 14.87 25.70
CA GLU A 156 -25.99 14.06 26.90
C GLU A 156 -24.80 14.63 27.70
N VAL A 157 -23.93 15.37 27.00
CA VAL A 157 -22.87 16.19 27.59
C VAL A 157 -22.96 17.59 26.98
N SER A 158 -22.76 18.63 27.80
CA SER A 158 -22.67 19.99 27.31
C SER A 158 -21.41 20.18 26.45
N HIS A 159 -21.42 21.16 25.54
CA HIS A 159 -20.24 21.48 24.75
C HIS A 159 -19.04 21.89 25.62
N THR A 160 -19.27 22.62 26.72
CA THR A 160 -18.22 23.04 27.64
C THR A 160 -17.57 21.85 28.36
N ALA A 161 -18.38 20.92 28.88
CA ALA A 161 -17.86 19.70 29.51
C ALA A 161 -17.18 18.79 28.48
N TYR A 162 -17.69 18.72 27.25
CA TYR A 162 -17.02 17.98 26.19
C TYR A 162 -15.64 18.56 25.84
N GLN A 163 -15.49 19.89 25.85
CA GLN A 163 -14.20 20.54 25.62
C GLN A 163 -13.18 20.23 26.72
N GLN A 164 -13.59 20.00 27.96
CA GLN A 164 -12.71 19.52 29.03
C GLN A 164 -12.15 18.13 28.69
N LEU A 165 -13.00 17.20 28.24
CA LEU A 165 -12.55 15.88 27.77
C LEU A 165 -11.57 15.97 26.59
N VAL A 166 -11.80 16.93 25.69
CA VAL A 166 -10.88 17.19 24.56
C VAL A 166 -9.54 17.72 25.08
N ALA A 167 -9.55 18.63 26.04
CA ALA A 167 -8.32 19.17 26.65
C ALA A 167 -7.52 18.06 27.36
N GLU A 168 -8.17 17.20 28.14
CA GLU A 168 -7.54 16.05 28.78
C GLU A 168 -6.91 15.08 27.75
N ALA A 169 -7.62 14.81 26.65
CA ALA A 169 -7.10 13.96 25.57
C ALA A 169 -5.86 14.58 24.90
N ARG A 170 -5.87 15.90 24.66
CA ARG A 170 -4.71 16.64 24.11
C ARG A 170 -3.54 16.63 25.09
N ASP A 171 -3.78 16.85 26.38
CA ASP A 171 -2.77 16.81 27.42
C ASP A 171 -2.14 15.42 27.53
N PHE A 172 -2.95 14.36 27.49
CA PHE A 172 -2.44 13.00 27.49
C PHE A 172 -1.59 12.70 26.25
N LEU A 173 -2.08 13.06 25.06
CA LEU A 173 -1.39 12.80 23.79
C LEU A 173 -0.13 13.65 23.59
N SER A 174 -0.04 14.80 24.27
CA SER A 174 1.15 15.65 24.33
C SER A 174 2.11 15.29 25.47
N GLY A 175 1.88 14.19 26.17
CA GLY A 175 2.84 13.60 27.11
C GLY A 175 2.59 13.92 28.59
N LYS A 176 1.54 14.69 28.92
CA LYS A 176 1.16 14.97 30.31
C LYS A 176 0.41 13.82 30.98
N SER A 177 0.72 12.57 30.60
CA SER A 177 -0.03 11.38 31.02
C SER A 177 -0.03 11.15 32.54
N ARG A 178 1.05 11.51 33.25
CA ARG A 178 1.11 11.41 34.72
C ARG A 178 0.14 12.38 35.39
N ALA A 179 0.13 13.63 34.96
CA ALA A 179 -0.76 14.66 35.51
C ALA A 179 -2.23 14.31 35.28
N VAL A 180 -2.59 13.86 34.07
CA VAL A 180 -3.97 13.43 33.74
C VAL A 180 -4.41 12.27 34.64
N ARG A 181 -3.56 11.27 34.87
CA ARG A 181 -3.90 10.15 35.77
C ARG A 181 -4.04 10.57 37.22
N ALA A 182 -3.14 11.41 37.72
CA ALA A 182 -3.20 11.92 39.08
C ALA A 182 -4.49 12.69 39.31
N HIS A 183 -4.88 13.54 38.35
CA HIS A 183 -6.13 14.28 38.38
C HIS A 183 -7.35 13.35 38.39
N LEU A 184 -7.43 12.38 37.47
CA LEU A 184 -8.51 11.39 37.45
C LEU A 184 -8.57 10.54 38.72
N GLY A 185 -7.40 10.24 39.32
CA GLY A 185 -7.31 9.51 40.58
C GLY A 185 -7.85 10.31 41.76
N ALA A 186 -7.54 11.60 41.83
CA ALA A 186 -8.11 12.51 42.83
C ALA A 186 -9.64 12.63 42.65
N GLU A 187 -10.13 12.87 41.44
CA GLU A 187 -11.58 12.93 41.17
C GLU A 187 -12.30 11.62 41.51
N MET A 188 -11.63 10.47 41.32
CA MET A 188 -12.18 9.17 41.66
C MET A 188 -12.31 9.01 43.17
N GLN A 189 -11.31 9.49 43.92
CA GLN A 189 -11.34 9.47 45.38
C GLN A 189 -12.43 10.41 45.91
N ASP A 190 -12.49 11.64 45.41
CA ASP A 190 -13.53 12.61 45.77
C ASP A 190 -14.94 12.07 45.51
N ALA A 191 -15.16 11.42 44.36
CA ALA A 191 -16.42 10.77 44.04
C ALA A 191 -16.73 9.58 44.97
N SER A 192 -15.72 8.82 45.38
CA SER A 192 -15.88 7.73 46.35
C SER A 192 -16.24 8.27 47.74
N ASP A 193 -15.58 9.34 48.19
CA ASP A 193 -15.82 9.97 49.49
C ASP A 193 -17.22 10.61 49.54
N ALA A 194 -17.70 11.13 48.40
CA ALA A 194 -19.07 11.62 48.21
C ALA A 194 -20.12 10.50 48.00
N LEU A 195 -19.72 9.21 48.07
CA LEU A 195 -20.58 8.04 47.84
C LEU A 195 -21.17 7.94 46.41
N GLU A 196 -20.57 8.60 45.42
CA GLU A 196 -20.94 8.57 44.00
C GLU A 196 -20.30 7.37 43.26
N PHE A 197 -20.61 6.14 43.68
CA PHE A 197 -19.92 4.92 43.22
C PHE A 197 -19.92 4.70 41.71
N GLU A 198 -21.00 5.07 40.99
CA GLU A 198 -21.04 4.96 39.53
C GLU A 198 -20.05 5.91 38.83
N ARG A 199 -19.84 7.10 39.40
CA ARG A 199 -18.86 8.06 38.88
C ARG A 199 -17.45 7.59 39.19
N ALA A 200 -17.20 7.12 40.42
CA ALA A 200 -15.91 6.54 40.80
C ALA A 200 -15.55 5.33 39.92
N ALA A 201 -16.50 4.43 39.65
CA ALA A 201 -16.30 3.29 38.75
C ALA A 201 -15.94 3.73 37.31
N ARG A 202 -16.62 4.76 36.78
CA ARG A 202 -16.28 5.33 35.46
C ARG A 202 -14.86 5.90 35.44
N LEU A 203 -14.45 6.64 36.47
CA LEU A 203 -13.10 7.22 36.56
C LEU A 203 -12.03 6.13 36.68
N ARG A 204 -12.28 5.09 37.48
CA ARG A 204 -11.42 3.89 37.56
C ARG A 204 -11.24 3.23 36.19
N ASP A 205 -12.33 3.03 35.46
CA ASP A 205 -12.29 2.39 34.14
C ASP A 205 -11.54 3.25 33.11
N ARG A 206 -11.65 4.59 33.21
CA ARG A 206 -10.84 5.53 32.42
C ARG A 206 -9.35 5.41 32.75
N ILE A 207 -8.97 5.39 34.04
CA ILE A 207 -7.59 5.18 34.48
C ILE A 207 -7.04 3.85 33.96
N ALA A 208 -7.82 2.76 34.04
CA ALA A 208 -7.45 1.45 33.51
C ALA A 208 -7.21 1.49 31.99
N ALA A 209 -8.05 2.19 31.23
CA ALA A 209 -7.87 2.37 29.80
C ALA A 209 -6.58 3.14 29.45
N LEU A 210 -6.23 4.16 30.23
CA LEU A 210 -4.96 4.89 30.07
C LEU A 210 -3.75 4.01 30.38
N SER A 211 -3.83 3.20 31.45
CA SER A 211 -2.77 2.25 31.82
C SER A 211 -2.55 1.18 30.74
N ALA A 212 -3.60 0.73 30.05
CA ALA A 212 -3.49 -0.23 28.95
C ALA A 212 -2.72 0.31 27.74
N ILE A 213 -2.78 1.63 27.48
CA ILE A 213 -1.99 2.27 26.41
C ILE A 213 -0.50 2.14 26.74
N GLN A 214 -0.13 2.41 28.00
CA GLN A 214 1.26 2.39 28.46
C GLN A 214 1.82 0.98 28.66
N ALA A 215 1.02 0.05 29.18
CA ALA A 215 1.45 -1.31 29.49
C ALA A 215 1.65 -2.19 28.23
N SER A 216 1.08 -1.81 27.09
CA SER A 216 1.13 -2.62 25.86
C SER A 216 2.44 -2.48 25.05
N GLN A 217 3.47 -1.87 25.62
CA GLN A 217 4.70 -1.50 24.94
C GLN A 217 5.89 -1.94 25.80
N ASP A 218 6.48 -3.10 25.48
CA ASP A 218 7.59 -3.74 26.22
C ASP A 218 8.87 -2.87 26.32
N ILE A 219 8.90 -1.69 25.68
CA ILE A 219 10.07 -0.83 25.56
C ILE A 219 9.62 0.62 25.57
N ASN A 220 9.19 1.10 26.73
CA ASN A 220 9.02 2.54 26.92
C ASN A 220 10.32 3.09 27.53
N PRO A 221 11.02 4.01 26.84
CA PRO A 221 12.23 4.61 27.38
C PRO A 221 11.91 5.47 28.60
N GLN A 222 12.80 5.46 29.58
CA GLN A 222 12.75 6.30 30.76
C GLN A 222 13.35 7.69 30.51
N ALA A 223 14.43 7.78 29.73
CA ALA A 223 15.17 9.03 29.50
C ALA A 223 14.98 9.62 28.10
N THR A 224 14.52 8.83 27.14
CA THR A 224 14.33 9.27 25.76
C THR A 224 12.88 9.71 25.51
N GLU A 225 12.61 11.02 25.63
CA GLU A 225 11.27 11.59 25.43
C GLU A 225 10.76 11.41 23.99
N GLU A 226 11.58 11.79 23.01
CA GLU A 226 11.25 11.75 21.59
C GLU A 226 12.47 11.29 20.78
N ALA A 227 12.28 10.26 19.96
CA ALA A 227 13.28 9.81 18.98
C ALA A 227 12.64 8.96 17.88
N ASP A 228 13.20 9.00 16.68
CA ASP A 228 13.03 7.91 15.71
C ASP A 228 14.30 7.05 15.72
N VAL A 229 14.15 5.72 15.81
CA VAL A 229 15.28 4.78 15.88
C VAL A 229 15.30 3.94 14.61
N PHE A 230 16.42 3.96 13.89
CA PHE A 230 16.62 3.15 12.68
C PHE A 230 17.79 2.19 12.85
N ALA A 231 17.49 0.90 12.71
CA ALA A 231 18.50 -0.14 12.72
C ALA A 231 18.53 -0.93 11.41
N LEU A 232 19.71 -1.05 10.82
CA LEU A 232 19.92 -1.80 9.59
C LEU A 232 20.47 -3.19 9.91
N ALA A 233 19.91 -4.21 9.26
CA ALA A 233 20.46 -5.56 9.19
C ALA A 233 20.71 -5.93 7.73
N ARG A 234 21.79 -6.67 7.47
CA ARG A 234 22.17 -7.16 6.15
C ARG A 234 22.43 -8.67 6.20
N GLN A 235 21.88 -9.41 5.24
CA GLN A 235 22.07 -10.85 5.11
C GLN A 235 21.89 -11.26 3.65
N ALA A 236 22.80 -12.06 3.11
CA ALA A 236 22.75 -12.59 1.74
C ALA A 236 22.49 -11.52 0.65
N GLY A 237 23.11 -10.33 0.78
CA GLY A 237 22.93 -9.23 -0.17
C GLY A 237 21.59 -8.48 -0.05
N HIS A 238 20.75 -8.83 0.93
CA HIS A 238 19.50 -8.15 1.23
C HIS A 238 19.64 -7.27 2.47
N PHE A 239 18.86 -6.19 2.49
CA PHE A 239 18.86 -5.20 3.55
C PHE A 239 17.49 -5.11 4.20
N CYS A 240 17.46 -4.93 5.51
CA CYS A 240 16.27 -4.59 6.28
C CYS A 240 16.59 -3.39 7.17
N VAL A 241 15.74 -2.37 7.15
CA VAL A 241 15.80 -1.24 8.09
C VAL A 241 14.57 -1.29 8.97
N GLU A 242 14.77 -1.52 10.26
CA GLU A 242 13.72 -1.47 11.26
C GLU A 242 13.61 -0.05 11.82
N ALA A 243 12.41 0.51 11.79
CA ALA A 243 12.12 1.84 12.32
C ALA A 243 11.21 1.74 13.55
N PHE A 244 11.60 2.35 14.67
CA PHE A 244 10.78 2.56 15.86
C PHE A 244 10.51 4.05 16.07
N PHE A 245 9.29 4.38 16.50
CA PHE A 245 8.90 5.77 16.74
C PHE A 245 8.61 5.98 18.22
N PHE A 246 9.38 6.85 18.88
CA PHE A 246 9.18 7.20 20.28
C PHE A 246 8.68 8.63 20.39
N ARG A 247 7.55 8.82 21.07
CA ARG A 247 6.98 10.13 21.38
C ARG A 247 6.49 10.13 22.82
N ASN A 248 6.84 11.16 23.58
CA ASN A 248 6.48 11.33 24.98
C ASN A 248 6.78 10.09 25.83
N PHE A 249 8.00 9.55 25.70
CA PHE A 249 8.48 8.36 26.41
C PHE A 249 7.73 7.06 26.05
N GLN A 250 6.94 7.05 24.97
CA GLN A 250 6.15 5.90 24.55
C GLN A 250 6.57 5.41 23.16
N ASN A 251 6.55 4.09 22.96
CA ASN A 251 6.84 3.44 21.67
C ASN A 251 5.59 3.30 20.79
N TRP A 252 5.47 4.09 19.74
CA TRP A 252 4.29 4.10 18.87
C TRP A 252 4.30 2.99 17.80
N GLY A 253 5.13 1.98 18.05
CA GLY A 253 5.29 0.77 17.27
C GLY A 253 6.54 0.79 16.40
N ASN A 254 6.74 -0.33 15.71
CA ASN A 254 7.85 -0.56 14.82
C ASN A 254 7.40 -1.01 13.42
N ARG A 255 8.27 -0.79 12.43
CA ARG A 255 8.06 -1.21 11.04
C ARG A 255 9.37 -1.60 10.37
N ALA A 256 9.39 -2.80 9.82
CA ALA A 256 10.43 -3.28 8.93
C ALA A 256 10.27 -2.70 7.51
N TYR A 257 11.37 -2.19 6.97
CA TYR A 257 11.51 -1.77 5.58
C TYR A 257 12.57 -2.60 4.89
N PHE A 258 12.40 -2.84 3.59
CA PHE A 258 13.32 -3.66 2.81
C PHE A 258 13.76 -2.90 1.57
N PRO A 259 14.74 -1.98 1.70
CA PRO A 259 15.24 -1.21 0.56
C PRO A 259 15.78 -2.14 -0.53
N LYS A 260 15.43 -1.86 -1.80
CA LYS A 260 16.11 -2.51 -2.93
C LYS A 260 17.43 -1.76 -3.14
N ALA A 261 18.53 -2.45 -2.93
CA ALA A 261 19.88 -1.92 -3.05
C ALA A 261 20.76 -2.99 -3.69
N ASP A 262 21.84 -2.55 -4.35
CA ASP A 262 22.84 -3.47 -4.87
C ASP A 262 23.56 -4.19 -3.70
N PRO A 263 23.76 -5.52 -3.76
CA PRO A 263 24.40 -6.28 -2.69
C PRO A 263 25.81 -5.80 -2.29
N GLY A 264 26.52 -5.14 -3.21
CA GLY A 264 27.85 -4.59 -2.99
C GLY A 264 27.86 -3.24 -2.27
N LEU A 265 26.69 -2.64 -2.00
CA LEU A 265 26.61 -1.39 -1.24
C LEU A 265 26.94 -1.58 0.23
N GLY A 266 27.61 -0.58 0.80
CA GLY A 266 27.89 -0.49 2.22
C GLY A 266 26.65 -0.10 3.02
N ASP A 267 26.62 -0.52 4.29
CA ASP A 267 25.49 -0.28 5.20
C ASP A 267 25.23 1.23 5.43
N ALA A 268 26.29 2.05 5.47
CA ALA A 268 26.22 3.51 5.62
C ALA A 268 25.51 4.19 4.43
N GLU A 269 25.85 3.80 3.20
CA GLU A 269 25.26 4.34 1.97
C GLU A 269 23.77 3.96 1.88
N VAL A 270 23.42 2.70 2.18
CA VAL A 270 22.04 2.23 2.16
C VAL A 270 21.19 2.95 3.20
N LEU A 271 21.70 3.10 4.43
CA LEU A 271 20.97 3.76 5.51
C LEU A 271 20.82 5.27 5.23
N SER A 272 21.85 5.94 4.70
CA SER A 272 21.79 7.36 4.30
C SER A 272 20.73 7.59 3.22
N ALA A 273 20.78 6.82 2.13
CA ALA A 273 19.80 6.91 1.05
C ALA A 273 18.37 6.56 1.51
N PHE A 274 18.24 5.58 2.40
CA PHE A 274 16.96 5.25 3.03
C PHE A 274 16.40 6.43 3.82
N LEU A 275 17.19 7.08 4.68
CA LEU A 275 16.73 8.19 5.52
C LEU A 275 16.31 9.40 4.68
N ALA A 276 17.07 9.74 3.64
CA ALA A 276 16.74 10.84 2.72
C ALA A 276 15.38 10.61 2.04
N GLN A 277 15.16 9.41 1.48
CA GLN A 277 13.87 9.02 0.88
C GLN A 277 12.75 8.87 1.91
N PHE A 278 13.07 8.36 3.10
CA PHE A 278 12.11 8.14 4.16
C PHE A 278 11.54 9.48 4.62
N TYR A 279 12.40 10.46 4.90
CA TYR A 279 11.96 11.75 5.36
C TYR A 279 11.50 12.67 4.25
N ASP A 280 11.60 12.37 2.95
CA ASP A 280 11.07 13.18 1.83
C ASP A 280 9.64 13.71 2.08
N ASP A 281 8.74 12.88 2.61
CA ASP A 281 7.33 13.24 2.86
C ASP A 281 6.87 13.02 4.31
N LYS A 282 7.81 12.80 5.23
CA LYS A 282 7.52 12.47 6.63
C LYS A 282 8.02 13.59 7.56
N PRO A 283 7.32 13.83 8.69
CA PRO A 283 7.80 14.77 9.68
C PRO A 283 9.10 14.26 10.31
N THR A 284 10.03 15.17 10.51
CA THR A 284 11.32 14.89 11.14
C THR A 284 11.21 15.07 12.66
N PRO A 285 11.69 14.13 13.49
CA PRO A 285 11.74 14.30 14.94
C PRO A 285 12.89 15.25 15.34
N LYS A 286 12.98 15.59 16.63
CA LYS A 286 14.16 16.28 17.18
C LYS A 286 15.41 15.40 17.24
N LEU A 287 15.25 14.09 17.36
CA LEU A 287 16.34 13.13 17.54
C LEU A 287 16.14 11.90 16.65
N ILE A 288 17.18 11.53 15.91
CA ILE A 288 17.29 10.28 15.16
C ILE A 288 18.43 9.46 15.75
N LEU A 289 18.16 8.20 16.10
CA LEU A 289 19.15 7.24 16.59
C LEU A 289 19.41 6.16 15.53
N LEU A 290 20.68 5.91 15.24
CA LEU A 290 21.09 5.01 14.16
C LEU A 290 21.94 3.86 14.67
N SER A 291 21.78 2.69 14.05
CA SER A 291 22.66 1.52 14.24
C SER A 291 24.06 1.68 13.63
N HIS A 292 24.16 2.41 12.52
CA HIS A 292 25.39 2.59 11.75
C HIS A 292 25.60 4.08 11.51
N GLU A 293 26.87 4.47 11.38
CA GLU A 293 27.22 5.79 10.87
C GLU A 293 26.79 5.88 9.40
N ILE A 294 26.40 7.08 8.97
CA ILE A 294 25.88 7.32 7.62
C ILE A 294 26.77 8.32 6.89
N ASP A 295 26.85 8.17 5.58
CA ASP A 295 27.57 9.11 4.73
C ASP A 295 26.87 10.46 4.75
N GLU A 296 27.69 11.52 4.83
CA GLU A 296 27.25 12.92 4.79
C GLU A 296 26.17 13.26 5.84
N GLN A 297 26.29 12.67 7.03
CA GLN A 297 25.35 12.87 8.15
C GLN A 297 25.02 14.35 8.40
N GLU A 298 26.03 15.23 8.33
CA GLU A 298 25.85 16.66 8.57
C GLU A 298 24.99 17.33 7.51
N LEU A 299 25.19 16.98 6.24
CA LEU A 299 24.38 17.49 5.13
C LEU A 299 22.92 17.05 5.27
N LEU A 300 22.69 15.78 5.63
CA LEU A 300 21.35 15.26 5.87
C LEU A 300 20.69 15.96 7.07
N ARG A 301 21.45 16.17 8.16
CA ARG A 301 20.98 16.89 9.35
C ARG A 301 20.55 18.31 9.00
N GLU A 302 21.36 19.05 8.24
CA GLU A 302 21.06 20.41 7.78
C GLU A 302 19.83 20.45 6.88
N ALA A 303 19.77 19.58 5.86
CA ALA A 303 18.65 19.53 4.92
C ALA A 303 17.31 19.24 5.62
N LEU A 304 17.29 18.25 6.52
CA LEU A 304 16.08 17.89 7.27
C LEU A 304 15.71 18.95 8.31
N SER A 305 16.69 19.60 8.95
CA SER A 305 16.42 20.70 9.90
C SER A 305 15.81 21.90 9.18
N ALA A 306 16.39 22.31 8.05
CA ALA A 306 15.90 23.43 7.25
C ALA A 306 14.46 23.19 6.77
N ARG A 307 14.14 21.97 6.34
CA ARG A 307 12.80 21.63 5.85
C ARG A 307 11.74 21.54 6.94
N SER A 308 12.12 21.08 8.14
CA SER A 308 11.18 20.86 9.25
C SER A 308 11.02 22.07 10.17
N GLY A 309 11.96 23.02 10.14
CA GLY A 309 12.05 24.12 11.10
C GLY A 309 12.46 23.68 12.51
N VAL A 310 12.88 22.41 12.67
CA VAL A 310 13.28 21.81 13.95
C VAL A 310 14.78 21.57 13.92
N ARG A 311 15.47 21.86 15.04
CA ARG A 311 16.87 21.49 15.20
C ARG A 311 16.99 19.97 15.41
N LEU A 312 17.35 19.25 14.35
CA LEU A 312 17.53 17.80 14.37
C LEU A 312 18.93 17.42 14.87
N GLU A 313 18.98 16.39 15.70
CA GLU A 313 20.19 15.67 16.10
C GLU A 313 20.17 14.25 15.53
N ILE A 314 21.28 13.79 14.95
CA ILE A 314 21.47 12.41 14.45
C ILE A 314 22.62 11.79 15.22
N ILE A 315 22.40 10.66 15.89
CA ILE A 315 23.39 10.02 16.78
C ILE A 315 23.47 8.52 16.53
N VAL A 316 24.70 7.98 16.57
CA VAL A 316 24.97 6.55 16.73
C VAL A 316 25.37 6.28 18.18
N PRO A 317 24.43 5.92 19.07
CA PRO A 317 24.71 5.80 20.49
C PRO A 317 25.62 4.61 20.79
N LYS A 318 26.68 4.84 21.58
CA LYS A 318 27.65 3.79 21.97
C LYS A 318 27.42 3.20 23.37
N ARG A 319 26.60 3.85 24.22
CA ARG A 319 26.28 3.43 25.60
C ARG A 319 24.93 3.96 26.11
N GLY A 320 24.42 3.36 27.18
CA GLY A 320 23.19 3.76 27.87
C GLY A 320 21.91 3.38 27.13
N GLU A 321 20.76 3.87 27.62
CA GLU A 321 19.42 3.51 27.11
C GLU A 321 19.28 3.69 25.59
N LYS A 322 19.82 4.78 25.02
CA LYS A 322 19.77 5.03 23.57
C LYS A 322 20.43 3.90 22.76
N ARG A 323 21.52 3.32 23.26
CA ARG A 323 22.18 2.15 22.65
C ARG A 323 21.29 0.92 22.73
N ASP A 324 20.63 0.71 23.87
CA ASP A 324 19.75 -0.46 24.06
C ASP A 324 18.53 -0.40 23.14
N LEU A 325 17.96 0.79 22.91
CA LEU A 325 16.90 1.02 21.92
C LEU A 325 17.36 0.63 20.50
N VAL A 326 18.55 1.10 20.10
CA VAL A 326 19.14 0.78 18.79
C VAL A 326 19.45 -0.72 18.66
N ALA A 327 20.01 -1.34 19.70
CA ALA A 327 20.31 -2.78 19.72
C ALA A 327 19.04 -3.63 19.64
N HIS A 328 17.96 -3.20 20.30
CA HIS A 328 16.67 -3.84 20.17
C HIS A 328 16.11 -3.72 18.75
N ALA A 329 16.15 -2.53 18.15
CA ALA A 329 15.75 -2.33 16.77
C ALA A 329 16.59 -3.20 15.81
N GLY A 330 17.90 -3.36 16.07
CA GLY A 330 18.79 -4.22 15.28
C GLY A 330 18.42 -5.69 15.32
N ARG A 331 18.03 -6.22 16.49
CA ARG A 331 17.52 -7.60 16.60
C ARG A 331 16.23 -7.80 15.80
N ASN A 332 15.30 -6.85 15.88
CA ASN A 332 14.06 -6.90 15.09
C ASN A 332 14.34 -6.82 13.58
N ALA A 333 15.30 -5.98 13.15
CA ALA A 333 15.71 -5.89 11.75
C ALA A 333 16.25 -7.24 11.25
N ALA A 334 17.10 -7.90 12.05
CA ALA A 334 17.65 -9.22 11.71
C ALA A 334 16.57 -10.31 11.65
N GLU A 335 15.66 -10.34 12.63
CA GLU A 335 14.54 -11.30 12.65
C GLU A 335 13.57 -11.08 11.47
N ALA A 336 13.23 -9.82 11.17
CA ALA A 336 12.37 -9.48 10.05
C ALA A 336 13.01 -9.84 8.71
N LEU A 337 14.33 -9.63 8.57
CA LEU A 337 15.09 -10.03 7.39
C LEU A 337 15.13 -11.56 7.23
N ALA A 338 15.49 -12.29 8.28
CA ALA A 338 15.54 -13.75 8.27
C ALA A 338 14.17 -14.35 7.88
N ARG A 339 13.08 -13.81 8.46
CA ARG A 339 11.71 -14.22 8.11
C ARG A 339 11.40 -13.96 6.63
N ARG A 340 11.74 -12.77 6.12
CA ARG A 340 11.50 -12.44 4.71
C ARG A 340 12.29 -13.35 3.76
N LEU A 341 13.54 -13.68 4.08
CA LEU A 341 14.35 -14.58 3.28
C LEU A 341 13.77 -16.00 3.27
N ALA A 342 13.32 -16.50 4.43
CA ALA A 342 12.65 -17.79 4.54
C ALA A 342 11.33 -17.84 3.74
N ASP A 343 10.51 -16.77 3.84
CA ASP A 343 9.25 -16.65 3.09
C ASP A 343 9.50 -16.60 1.58
N THR A 344 10.52 -15.86 1.14
CA THR A 344 10.86 -15.71 -0.30
C THR A 344 11.38 -17.03 -0.87
N SER A 345 12.29 -17.71 -0.18
CA SER A 345 12.79 -19.03 -0.61
C SER A 345 11.67 -20.08 -0.67
N SER A 346 10.75 -20.05 0.29
CA SER A 346 9.57 -20.91 0.28
C SER A 346 8.67 -20.60 -0.92
N GLN A 347 8.46 -19.32 -1.22
CA GLN A 347 7.66 -18.87 -2.35
C GLN A 347 8.28 -19.27 -3.71
N GLU A 348 9.60 -19.15 -3.87
CA GLU A 348 10.31 -19.60 -5.08
C GLU A 348 10.11 -21.09 -5.34
N LYS A 349 10.19 -21.94 -4.31
CA LYS A 349 9.90 -23.37 -4.42
C LYS A 349 8.47 -23.64 -4.86
N LEU A 350 7.49 -22.90 -4.33
CA LEU A 350 6.08 -23.03 -4.74
C LEU A 350 5.87 -22.62 -6.19
N LEU A 351 6.50 -21.53 -6.65
CA LEU A 351 6.43 -21.11 -8.05
C LEU A 351 7.10 -22.14 -8.97
N ALA A 352 8.28 -22.67 -8.61
CA ALA A 352 8.94 -23.72 -9.37
C ALA A 352 8.09 -25.00 -9.47
N ALA A 353 7.50 -25.45 -8.35
CA ALA A 353 6.57 -26.59 -8.35
C ALA A 353 5.33 -26.33 -9.22
N THR A 354 4.80 -25.10 -9.20
CA THR A 354 3.67 -24.68 -10.05
C THR A 354 4.04 -24.74 -11.53
N GLY A 355 5.22 -24.22 -11.89
CA GLY A 355 5.72 -24.27 -13.27
C GLY A 355 5.85 -25.71 -13.77
N ALA A 356 6.48 -26.58 -12.96
CA ALA A 356 6.62 -28.00 -13.29
C ALA A 356 5.28 -28.72 -13.42
N ALA A 357 4.33 -28.49 -12.50
CA ALA A 357 3.02 -29.13 -12.49
C ALA A 357 2.19 -28.82 -13.76
N PHE A 358 2.34 -27.60 -14.30
CA PHE A 358 1.59 -27.14 -15.47
C PHE A 358 2.41 -27.10 -16.76
N GLY A 359 3.65 -27.62 -16.74
CA GLY A 359 4.51 -27.71 -17.94
C GLY A 359 4.97 -26.36 -18.48
N LEU A 360 5.20 -25.38 -17.61
CA LEU A 360 5.77 -24.08 -18.00
C LEU A 360 7.29 -24.19 -18.16
N ASP A 361 7.85 -23.54 -19.18
CA ASP A 361 9.30 -23.54 -19.46
C ASP A 361 10.14 -23.00 -18.29
N LYS A 362 9.55 -22.08 -17.51
CA LYS A 362 10.18 -21.42 -16.36
C LYS A 362 9.17 -21.28 -15.23
N ALA A 363 9.69 -21.16 -14.00
CA ALA A 363 8.86 -20.81 -12.86
C ALA A 363 8.13 -19.47 -13.13
N PRO A 364 6.79 -19.41 -12.97
CA PRO A 364 6.03 -18.20 -13.24
C PRO A 364 6.43 -17.10 -12.26
N ARG A 365 6.72 -15.91 -12.78
CA ARG A 365 6.98 -14.71 -11.99
C ARG A 365 5.69 -13.93 -11.72
N ARG A 366 4.68 -14.03 -12.58
CA ARG A 366 3.35 -13.45 -12.36
C ARG A 366 2.25 -14.46 -12.64
N ILE A 367 1.47 -14.76 -11.61
CA ILE A 367 0.25 -15.56 -11.70
C ILE A 367 -0.95 -14.63 -11.49
N GLU A 368 -1.85 -14.58 -12.45
CA GLU A 368 -3.13 -13.86 -12.35
C GLU A 368 -4.26 -14.86 -12.10
N VAL A 369 -5.07 -14.63 -11.06
CA VAL A 369 -6.15 -15.54 -10.67
C VAL A 369 -7.46 -14.80 -10.72
N TYR A 370 -8.44 -15.35 -11.44
CA TYR A 370 -9.74 -14.75 -11.68
C TYR A 370 -10.86 -15.55 -10.99
N ASP A 371 -11.67 -14.87 -10.18
CA ASP A 371 -12.88 -15.39 -9.54
C ASP A 371 -14.07 -14.50 -9.94
N ASN A 372 -15.15 -15.14 -10.41
CA ASN A 372 -16.41 -14.46 -10.71
C ASN A 372 -17.40 -14.76 -9.59
N SER A 373 -17.99 -13.71 -9.03
CA SER A 373 -18.97 -13.85 -7.96
C SER A 373 -20.23 -13.04 -8.25
N HIS A 374 -21.38 -13.67 -8.05
CA HIS A 374 -22.68 -13.03 -8.10
C HIS A 374 -23.38 -13.16 -6.74
N ILE A 375 -24.07 -12.12 -6.29
CA ILE A 375 -24.98 -12.20 -5.14
C ILE A 375 -26.38 -11.89 -5.64
N MET A 376 -27.28 -12.87 -5.60
CA MET A 376 -28.72 -12.69 -5.88
C MET A 376 -29.05 -11.92 -7.17
N GLY A 377 -28.28 -12.15 -8.26
CA GLY A 377 -28.59 -11.64 -9.60
C GLY A 377 -28.38 -10.14 -9.83
N THR A 378 -27.99 -9.35 -8.82
CA THR A 378 -27.72 -7.90 -8.97
C THR A 378 -26.31 -7.61 -8.46
N ASN A 379 -25.52 -6.85 -9.22
CA ASN A 379 -24.11 -6.51 -8.96
C ASN A 379 -23.10 -7.64 -9.22
N ALA A 380 -22.99 -8.11 -10.46
CA ALA A 380 -21.89 -8.98 -10.89
C ALA A 380 -20.51 -8.32 -10.67
N ILE A 381 -19.58 -9.03 -10.01
CA ILE A 381 -18.22 -8.57 -9.77
C ILE A 381 -17.23 -9.67 -10.18
N GLY A 382 -16.31 -9.32 -11.08
CA GLY A 382 -15.10 -10.09 -11.34
C GLY A 382 -13.97 -9.64 -10.42
N ALA A 383 -13.24 -10.58 -9.84
CA ALA A 383 -12.10 -10.34 -8.96
C ALA A 383 -10.82 -10.90 -9.59
N LEU A 384 -9.77 -10.08 -9.60
CA LEU A 384 -8.41 -10.45 -10.01
C LEU A 384 -7.47 -10.30 -8.82
N ILE A 385 -6.81 -11.38 -8.44
CA ILE A 385 -5.68 -11.36 -7.52
C ILE A 385 -4.39 -11.75 -8.25
N VAL A 386 -3.25 -11.31 -7.73
CA VAL A 386 -1.95 -11.53 -8.36
C VAL A 386 -0.97 -12.09 -7.36
N ALA A 387 -0.23 -13.13 -7.75
CA ALA A 387 0.87 -13.69 -6.98
C ALA A 387 2.19 -13.64 -7.77
N GLY A 388 3.31 -13.61 -7.05
CA GLY A 388 4.66 -13.56 -7.61
C GLY A 388 5.74 -13.95 -6.60
N PRO A 389 7.02 -13.61 -6.86
CA PRO A 389 8.15 -13.99 -6.01
C PRO A 389 8.07 -13.51 -4.55
N GLN A 390 7.33 -12.42 -4.31
CA GLN A 390 7.12 -11.86 -2.97
C GLN A 390 5.78 -12.30 -2.34
N GLY A 391 5.15 -13.35 -2.88
CA GLY A 391 3.84 -13.83 -2.44
C GLY A 391 2.70 -13.06 -3.10
N PHE A 392 1.70 -12.67 -2.32
CA PHE A 392 0.52 -11.95 -2.81
C PHE A 392 0.83 -10.49 -3.14
N MET A 393 0.71 -10.14 -4.43
CA MET A 393 1.01 -8.82 -4.98
C MET A 393 -0.23 -7.91 -4.90
N LYS A 394 -0.69 -7.62 -3.68
CA LYS A 394 -1.92 -6.85 -3.39
C LYS A 394 -2.10 -5.54 -4.18
N PRO A 395 -1.05 -4.72 -4.44
CA PRO A 395 -1.18 -3.52 -5.28
C PRO A 395 -1.67 -3.79 -6.71
N HIS A 396 -1.53 -5.03 -7.19
CA HIS A 396 -1.98 -5.46 -8.51
C HIS A 396 -3.37 -6.11 -8.51
N TYR A 397 -4.04 -6.21 -7.36
CA TYR A 397 -5.40 -6.75 -7.28
C TYR A 397 -6.40 -5.78 -7.92
N ARG A 398 -7.41 -6.30 -8.62
CA ARG A 398 -8.44 -5.47 -9.28
C ARG A 398 -9.82 -6.10 -9.14
N THR A 399 -10.83 -5.25 -9.09
CA THR A 399 -12.24 -5.66 -9.14
C THR A 399 -12.89 -5.02 -10.36
N PHE A 400 -13.68 -5.79 -11.08
CA PHE A 400 -14.37 -5.39 -12.29
C PHE A 400 -15.86 -5.35 -11.99
N ASN A 401 -16.43 -4.16 -11.96
CA ASN A 401 -17.88 -4.01 -11.93
C ASN A 401 -18.41 -4.32 -13.33
N ILE A 402 -19.34 -5.26 -13.39
CA ILE A 402 -20.00 -5.74 -14.60
C ILE A 402 -21.41 -5.14 -14.60
N LYS A 403 -21.76 -4.39 -15.65
CA LYS A 403 -23.07 -3.71 -15.77
C LYS A 403 -24.08 -4.62 -16.47
N SER A 404 -25.21 -4.86 -15.83
CA SER A 404 -26.19 -5.90 -16.19
C SER A 404 -27.27 -5.46 -17.19
N GLU A 405 -26.92 -4.84 -18.32
CA GLU A 405 -27.93 -4.47 -19.34
C GLU A 405 -28.02 -5.49 -20.49
N GLU A 406 -26.94 -6.21 -20.80
CA GLU A 406 -26.86 -7.20 -21.91
C GLU A 406 -26.55 -8.63 -21.43
N LEU A 407 -26.30 -8.82 -20.14
CA LEU A 407 -25.90 -10.11 -19.56
C LEU A 407 -27.10 -10.80 -18.92
N THR A 408 -27.40 -12.02 -19.36
CA THR A 408 -28.39 -12.87 -18.69
C THR A 408 -27.96 -13.11 -17.24
N PRO A 409 -28.82 -12.89 -16.23
CA PRO A 409 -28.48 -13.15 -14.85
C PRO A 409 -28.00 -14.60 -14.65
N GLY A 410 -26.77 -14.77 -14.15
CA GLY A 410 -26.15 -16.09 -13.94
C GLY A 410 -25.26 -16.58 -15.10
N ASP A 411 -25.01 -15.79 -16.13
CA ASP A 411 -24.03 -16.13 -17.19
C ASP A 411 -22.58 -15.86 -16.72
N ASP A 412 -22.04 -16.81 -15.95
CA ASP A 412 -20.65 -16.78 -15.46
C ASP A 412 -19.62 -16.75 -16.59
N TYR A 413 -19.96 -17.28 -17.78
CA TYR A 413 -19.08 -17.26 -18.94
C TYR A 413 -18.97 -15.85 -19.51
N ALA A 414 -20.09 -15.17 -19.70
CA ALA A 414 -20.09 -13.80 -20.21
C ALA A 414 -19.41 -12.83 -19.23
N MET A 415 -19.58 -13.03 -17.92
CA MET A 415 -18.81 -12.31 -16.90
C MET A 415 -17.29 -12.50 -17.08
N MET A 416 -16.84 -13.74 -17.30
CA MET A 416 -15.42 -14.06 -17.50
C MET A 416 -14.88 -13.41 -18.77
N ARG A 417 -15.64 -13.49 -19.87
CA ARG A 417 -15.29 -12.85 -21.15
C ARG A 417 -15.10 -11.34 -20.99
N GLU A 418 -16.02 -10.65 -20.31
CA GLU A 418 -15.91 -9.20 -20.11
C GLU A 418 -14.64 -8.82 -19.32
N VAL A 419 -14.37 -9.53 -18.22
CA VAL A 419 -13.23 -9.27 -17.34
C VAL A 419 -11.90 -9.46 -18.09
N LEU A 420 -11.75 -10.60 -18.76
CA LEU A 420 -10.54 -10.93 -19.50
C LEU A 420 -10.34 -9.97 -20.68
N LYS A 421 -11.39 -9.69 -21.47
CA LYS A 421 -11.31 -8.73 -22.58
C LYS A 421 -10.84 -7.37 -22.10
N ARG A 422 -11.44 -6.82 -21.04
CA ARG A 422 -11.03 -5.52 -20.47
C ARG A 422 -9.58 -5.51 -19.97
N ARG A 423 -9.16 -6.58 -19.28
CA ARG A 423 -7.80 -6.68 -18.71
C ARG A 423 -6.72 -6.83 -19.79
N PHE A 424 -6.95 -7.71 -20.77
CA PHE A 424 -5.95 -8.03 -21.80
C PHE A 424 -5.93 -7.02 -22.94
N SER A 425 -7.07 -6.44 -23.36
CA SER A 425 -7.05 -5.35 -24.36
C SER A 425 -6.28 -4.12 -23.84
N ARG A 426 -6.42 -3.83 -22.53
CA ARG A 426 -5.61 -2.80 -21.88
C ARG A 426 -4.13 -3.18 -21.81
N LEU A 427 -3.82 -4.44 -21.48
CA LEU A 427 -2.45 -4.94 -21.39
C LEU A 427 -1.71 -4.82 -22.73
N VAL A 428 -2.34 -5.24 -23.83
CA VAL A 428 -1.79 -5.13 -25.19
C VAL A 428 -1.51 -3.68 -25.55
N LYS A 429 -2.43 -2.77 -25.21
CA LYS A 429 -2.26 -1.33 -25.48
C LYS A 429 -1.12 -0.70 -24.68
N GLU A 430 -0.98 -1.05 -23.41
CA GLU A 430 0.03 -0.45 -22.51
C GLU A 430 1.40 -1.13 -22.63
N ASN A 431 1.45 -2.42 -23.01
CA ASN A 431 2.67 -3.24 -23.05
C ASN A 431 2.66 -4.16 -24.28
N PRO A 432 2.78 -3.63 -25.52
CA PRO A 432 2.72 -4.45 -26.73
C PRO A 432 3.84 -5.50 -26.75
N ARG A 433 3.49 -6.78 -26.91
CA ARG A 433 4.45 -7.85 -27.24
C ARG A 433 4.74 -7.77 -28.74
N GLY A 434 6.01 -7.88 -29.15
CA GLY A 434 6.33 -8.17 -30.54
C GLY A 434 5.69 -9.50 -30.93
N ALA A 435 5.03 -9.57 -32.08
CA ALA A 435 4.34 -10.77 -32.53
C ALA A 435 5.31 -11.96 -32.53
N ALA A 436 4.96 -13.04 -31.83
CA ALA A 436 5.60 -14.33 -32.06
C ALA A 436 5.21 -14.82 -33.47
N PRO A 437 6.11 -15.44 -34.25
CA PRO A 437 5.76 -15.98 -35.56
C PRO A 437 4.65 -17.01 -35.41
N ALA A 438 3.56 -16.80 -36.15
CA ALA A 438 2.43 -17.72 -36.20
C ALA A 438 2.78 -18.94 -37.06
N GLU A 439 3.55 -19.89 -36.54
CA GLU A 439 3.65 -21.22 -37.12
C GLU A 439 3.73 -22.29 -36.02
N MET A 440 2.58 -22.87 -35.69
CA MET A 440 2.50 -24.26 -35.22
C MET A 440 1.09 -24.80 -35.44
N THR A 441 0.84 -25.23 -36.68
CA THR A 441 -0.22 -26.20 -36.98
C THR A 441 0.43 -27.43 -37.59
N ALA A 442 0.07 -28.59 -37.02
CA ALA A 442 0.31 -29.97 -37.46
C ALA A 442 1.55 -30.73 -36.89
N ASP A 443 1.21 -31.89 -36.33
CA ASP A 443 2.01 -33.06 -35.88
C ASP A 443 2.94 -32.96 -34.66
N VAL A 444 2.35 -33.23 -33.49
CA VAL A 444 3.09 -33.81 -32.35
C VAL A 444 2.98 -35.34 -32.47
N ARG A 445 4.02 -35.97 -33.03
CA ARG A 445 4.25 -37.41 -32.84
C ARG A 445 4.86 -37.60 -31.46
N ALA A 446 4.25 -38.44 -30.63
CA ALA A 446 4.74 -38.77 -29.29
C ALA A 446 6.18 -39.33 -29.36
N PRO A 447 7.12 -38.88 -28.53
CA PRO A 447 8.39 -39.58 -28.38
C PRO A 447 8.20 -40.81 -27.50
N ASP A 448 8.69 -41.96 -27.98
CA ASP A 448 8.80 -43.19 -27.20
C ASP A 448 9.69 -42.98 -25.96
N PRO A 449 9.43 -43.68 -24.84
CA PRO A 449 10.22 -43.54 -23.64
C PRO A 449 11.58 -44.25 -23.80
N ALA A 450 12.66 -43.48 -23.85
CA ALA A 450 14.02 -44.03 -23.77
C ALA A 450 14.52 -44.08 -22.31
N PRO A 451 15.33 -45.10 -21.94
CA PRO A 451 15.51 -45.53 -20.55
C PRO A 451 16.48 -44.67 -19.75
N ILE A 452 16.28 -44.71 -18.43
CA ILE A 452 17.12 -44.11 -17.39
C ILE A 452 18.49 -44.79 -17.41
N ALA A 453 19.55 -44.04 -17.69
CA ALA A 453 20.94 -44.47 -17.50
C ALA A 453 21.52 -43.88 -16.20
N SER A 454 22.10 -44.75 -15.38
CA SER A 454 22.84 -44.45 -14.14
C SER A 454 24.16 -43.70 -14.41
N PRO A 455 24.76 -43.04 -13.39
CA PRO A 455 25.88 -42.13 -13.61
C PRO A 455 27.23 -42.86 -13.64
N PRO A 456 28.23 -42.39 -14.41
CA PRO A 456 29.61 -42.81 -14.19
C PRO A 456 30.39 -41.78 -13.34
N ALA A 457 31.40 -42.35 -12.68
CA ALA A 457 32.26 -41.76 -11.69
C ALA A 457 33.36 -40.83 -12.26
N THR A 458 33.98 -40.13 -11.32
CA THR A 458 35.20 -39.32 -11.33
C THR A 458 36.33 -39.76 -12.28
N LYS A 459 36.97 -38.76 -12.91
CA LYS A 459 38.43 -38.70 -13.12
C LYS A 459 38.91 -37.27 -13.43
N GLU A 460 40.11 -36.99 -12.95
CA GLU A 460 40.88 -35.75 -12.96
C GLU A 460 41.49 -35.37 -14.33
N GLN A 461 42.11 -34.18 -14.35
CA GLN A 461 43.09 -33.59 -15.31
C GLN A 461 42.46 -32.75 -16.44
N SER A 462 43.03 -31.64 -16.95
CA SER A 462 44.09 -30.70 -16.55
C SER A 462 44.17 -29.62 -17.65
N ALA A 463 44.59 -28.41 -17.29
CA ALA A 463 45.30 -27.41 -18.11
C ALA A 463 44.60 -26.68 -19.29
N ALA A 464 44.57 -25.34 -19.13
CA ALA A 464 44.86 -24.27 -20.08
C ALA A 464 44.34 -24.33 -21.54
N ASP A 465 43.51 -23.35 -21.92
CA ASP A 465 43.83 -22.53 -23.09
C ASP A 465 43.17 -21.14 -23.03
N THR A 466 43.92 -20.14 -23.48
CA THR A 466 43.63 -18.72 -23.52
C THR A 466 43.14 -18.33 -24.92
N SER A 467 42.01 -17.62 -25.04
CA SER A 467 41.72 -16.87 -26.27
C SER A 467 41.15 -15.48 -25.95
N GLU A 468 41.97 -14.48 -26.26
CA GLU A 468 41.69 -13.05 -26.22
C GLU A 468 40.59 -12.65 -27.23
N LEU A 469 39.73 -11.70 -26.84
CA LEU A 469 38.85 -10.96 -27.74
C LEU A 469 39.42 -9.54 -27.92
N PRO A 470 39.43 -8.97 -29.14
CA PRO A 470 40.02 -7.65 -29.38
C PRO A 470 39.10 -6.52 -28.89
N PRO A 471 39.65 -5.37 -28.45
CA PRO A 471 38.85 -4.23 -28.03
C PRO A 471 38.26 -3.46 -29.22
N ARG A 472 37.00 -3.03 -29.12
CA ARG A 472 36.37 -2.06 -30.03
C ARG A 472 36.70 -0.63 -29.59
N PRO A 473 36.90 0.33 -30.52
CA PRO A 473 37.10 1.73 -30.17
C PRO A 473 35.80 2.36 -29.62
N LEU A 474 35.94 3.21 -28.61
CA LEU A 474 34.87 4.08 -28.06
C LEU A 474 34.92 5.44 -28.77
N ASP A 475 33.80 5.88 -29.34
CA ASP A 475 33.63 7.23 -29.88
C ASP A 475 33.45 8.27 -28.73
N PRO A 476 33.91 9.52 -28.91
CA PRO A 476 33.77 10.57 -27.91
C PRO A 476 32.34 11.13 -27.85
N PRO A 477 31.87 11.60 -26.68
CA PRO A 477 30.50 12.08 -26.50
C PRO A 477 30.27 13.46 -27.15
N PRO A 478 29.04 13.77 -27.61
CA PRO A 478 28.72 15.04 -28.25
C PRO A 478 28.69 16.18 -27.23
N THR A 479 29.40 17.26 -27.53
CA THR A 479 29.40 18.52 -26.77
C THR A 479 28.27 19.44 -27.24
N GLN A 480 27.14 19.46 -26.54
CA GLN A 480 26.22 20.60 -26.58
C GLN A 480 25.79 20.98 -25.15
N PHE A 481 26.36 22.08 -24.66
CA PHE A 481 26.06 22.67 -23.36
C PHE A 481 24.93 23.70 -23.52
N SER A 482 23.76 23.45 -22.94
CA SER A 482 22.76 24.50 -22.70
C SER A 482 22.86 24.94 -21.23
N LYS A 483 23.36 26.15 -20.99
CA LYS A 483 23.36 26.79 -19.68
C LYS A 483 22.05 27.58 -19.53
N ARG A 484 21.23 27.23 -18.55
CA ARG A 484 20.14 28.10 -18.06
C ARG A 484 20.39 28.40 -16.58
N ARG A 485 20.50 29.69 -16.22
CA ARG A 485 20.44 30.16 -14.83
C ARG A 485 18.98 30.50 -14.52
N LEU A 486 18.51 30.15 -13.33
CA LEU A 486 17.16 30.45 -12.86
C LEU A 486 17.23 31.12 -11.48
N GLY A 487 16.34 32.09 -11.28
CA GLY A 487 16.19 32.87 -10.05
C GLY A 487 15.23 32.24 -9.05
N ALA A 488 15.24 32.78 -7.83
CA ALA A 488 14.54 32.28 -6.66
C ALA A 488 13.08 32.75 -6.62
N ASP A 489 12.18 32.03 -7.29
CA ASP A 489 10.75 31.88 -6.96
C ASP A 489 10.07 31.13 -8.11
N ASP A 490 10.05 29.79 -8.11
CA ASP A 490 9.32 29.02 -9.14
C ASP A 490 9.10 27.52 -8.77
N SER A 491 8.65 27.24 -7.55
CA SER A 491 8.33 25.86 -7.10
C SER A 491 7.07 25.27 -7.75
N ALA A 492 6.28 26.06 -8.48
CA ALA A 492 5.00 25.64 -9.05
C ALA A 492 5.06 25.24 -10.54
N ILE A 493 6.12 25.61 -11.27
CA ILE A 493 6.19 25.42 -12.73
C ILE A 493 6.69 24.01 -13.13
N TYR A 494 7.45 23.33 -12.26
CA TYR A 494 8.10 22.05 -12.60
C TYR A 494 7.23 20.79 -12.44
N ALA A 495 6.06 20.89 -11.80
CA ALA A 495 5.07 19.81 -11.85
C ALA A 495 4.53 19.60 -13.28
N THR A 496 4.52 20.66 -14.09
CA THR A 496 3.95 20.66 -15.44
C THR A 496 4.94 20.14 -16.50
N GLN A 497 6.26 20.25 -16.26
CA GLN A 497 7.29 19.76 -17.20
C GLN A 497 7.58 18.26 -17.02
N ALA A 498 7.47 17.72 -15.81
CA ALA A 498 7.55 16.27 -15.58
C ALA A 498 6.41 15.50 -16.27
N LEU A 499 5.24 16.13 -16.43
CA LEU A 499 4.11 15.57 -17.20
C LEU A 499 4.35 15.58 -18.71
N ALA A 500 5.20 16.47 -19.23
CA ALA A 500 5.52 16.55 -20.66
C ALA A 500 6.56 15.51 -21.12
N MET A 501 7.35 14.94 -20.20
CA MET A 501 8.35 13.89 -20.52
C MET A 501 7.74 12.48 -20.56
N SER A 502 6.44 12.32 -20.26
CA SER A 502 5.72 11.04 -20.24
C SER A 502 5.09 10.65 -21.60
N SER A 503 5.24 11.46 -22.66
CA SER A 503 4.50 11.26 -23.93
C SER A 503 5.33 10.78 -25.13
N ALA A 504 6.58 10.34 -24.94
CA ALA A 504 7.37 9.76 -26.02
C ALA A 504 6.98 8.28 -26.26
N SER A 505 6.57 7.95 -27.48
CA SER A 505 6.22 6.59 -27.90
C SER A 505 7.41 5.62 -27.84
N VAL A 506 7.18 4.46 -27.22
CA VAL A 506 8.14 3.37 -27.04
C VAL A 506 8.37 2.61 -28.35
N PRO A 507 9.61 2.40 -28.84
CA PRO A 507 9.86 1.47 -29.94
C PRO A 507 9.86 0.02 -29.42
N ALA A 508 9.27 -0.89 -30.20
CA ALA A 508 9.15 -2.31 -29.90
C ALA A 508 10.52 -3.01 -29.93
N GLY A 509 10.88 -3.69 -28.83
CA GLY A 509 12.10 -4.51 -28.75
C GLY A 509 12.88 -4.43 -27.42
N ALA A 510 12.23 -4.15 -26.28
CA ALA A 510 12.93 -4.04 -25.00
C ALA A 510 13.21 -5.42 -24.37
N THR A 511 14.47 -5.70 -24.06
CA THR A 511 14.84 -6.73 -23.08
C THR A 511 14.44 -6.25 -21.68
N ALA A 512 13.39 -6.83 -21.11
CA ALA A 512 12.90 -6.48 -19.78
C ALA A 512 13.95 -6.75 -18.68
N ASP A 513 14.02 -5.88 -17.66
CA ASP A 513 14.89 -6.08 -16.49
C ASP A 513 14.48 -7.38 -15.77
N PRO A 514 15.39 -8.36 -15.57
CA PRO A 514 15.08 -9.61 -14.87
C PRO A 514 14.61 -9.39 -13.43
N ASP A 515 14.81 -8.21 -12.84
CA ASP A 515 14.35 -7.87 -11.49
C ASP A 515 13.00 -7.10 -11.44
N GLU A 516 12.48 -6.64 -12.58
CA GLU A 516 11.21 -5.93 -12.64
C GLU A 516 10.05 -6.93 -12.63
N PHE A 517 8.99 -6.63 -11.88
CA PHE A 517 7.82 -7.49 -11.82
C PHE A 517 7.05 -7.41 -13.15
N PRO A 518 6.87 -8.52 -13.89
CA PRO A 518 6.39 -8.45 -15.26
C PRO A 518 4.95 -7.93 -15.34
N ALA A 519 4.65 -7.12 -16.36
CA ALA A 519 3.30 -6.62 -16.62
C ALA A 519 2.37 -7.74 -17.15
N TRP A 520 2.94 -8.66 -17.92
CA TRP A 520 2.26 -9.81 -18.50
C TRP A 520 2.27 -11.00 -17.54
N PRO A 521 1.15 -11.74 -17.41
CA PRO A 521 1.14 -12.98 -16.65
C PRO A 521 1.93 -14.08 -17.36
N ASP A 522 2.64 -14.87 -16.58
CA ASP A 522 3.24 -16.13 -17.03
C ASP A 522 2.23 -17.29 -16.89
N LEU A 523 1.20 -17.11 -16.06
CA LEU A 523 0.12 -18.07 -15.87
C LEU A 523 -1.18 -17.33 -15.49
N VAL A 524 -2.27 -17.67 -16.19
CA VAL A 524 -3.63 -17.29 -15.82
C VAL A 524 -4.33 -18.49 -15.18
N VAL A 525 -4.96 -18.26 -14.03
CA VAL A 525 -5.74 -19.24 -13.30
C VAL A 525 -7.19 -18.79 -13.25
N ILE A 526 -8.10 -19.65 -13.68
CA ILE A 526 -9.54 -19.40 -13.67
C ILE A 526 -10.17 -20.27 -12.58
N ASP A 527 -10.86 -19.67 -11.60
CA ASP A 527 -11.69 -20.42 -10.64
C ASP A 527 -12.97 -20.87 -11.34
N GLY A 528 -12.96 -22.10 -11.87
CA GLY A 528 -13.98 -22.61 -12.77
C GLY A 528 -13.60 -23.93 -13.43
N GLY A 529 -14.57 -24.58 -14.05
CA GLY A 529 -14.37 -25.85 -14.76
C GLY A 529 -13.98 -25.69 -16.23
N LYS A 530 -14.09 -26.80 -16.97
CA LYS A 530 -13.77 -26.87 -18.41
C LYS A 530 -14.49 -25.82 -19.25
N GLY A 531 -15.75 -25.50 -18.95
CA GLY A 531 -16.51 -24.47 -19.68
C GLY A 531 -15.89 -23.08 -19.56
N GLN A 532 -15.48 -22.70 -18.34
CA GLN A 532 -14.84 -21.42 -18.07
C GLN A 532 -13.47 -21.34 -18.74
N LEU A 533 -12.72 -22.45 -18.77
CA LEU A 533 -11.46 -22.53 -19.52
C LEU A 533 -11.66 -22.22 -21.00
N GLN A 534 -12.65 -22.85 -21.65
CA GLN A 534 -12.91 -22.64 -23.08
C GLN A 534 -13.34 -21.19 -23.38
N ALA A 535 -14.18 -20.61 -22.52
CA ALA A 535 -14.57 -19.20 -22.64
C ALA A 535 -13.38 -18.24 -22.50
N ALA A 536 -12.46 -18.54 -21.57
CA ALA A 536 -11.24 -17.76 -21.36
C ALA A 536 -10.31 -17.85 -22.59
N LEU A 537 -10.06 -19.05 -23.11
CA LEU A 537 -9.22 -19.26 -24.29
C LEU A 537 -9.77 -18.53 -25.53
N ALA A 538 -11.08 -18.64 -25.79
CA ALA A 538 -11.73 -17.93 -26.88
C ALA A 538 -11.55 -16.41 -26.76
N THR A 539 -11.71 -15.86 -25.55
CA THR A 539 -11.53 -14.43 -25.30
C THR A 539 -10.10 -13.97 -25.49
N LEU A 540 -9.11 -14.74 -25.01
CA LEU A 540 -7.70 -14.41 -25.19
C LEU A 540 -7.29 -14.46 -26.66
N ALA A 541 -7.84 -15.41 -27.43
CA ALA A 541 -7.65 -15.49 -28.87
C ALA A 541 -8.24 -14.26 -29.59
N GLU A 542 -9.46 -13.84 -29.25
CA GLU A 542 -10.09 -12.61 -29.79
C GLU A 542 -9.24 -11.35 -29.57
N VAL A 543 -8.51 -11.28 -28.46
CA VAL A 543 -7.66 -10.13 -28.09
C VAL A 543 -6.24 -10.26 -28.67
N GLY A 544 -5.89 -11.38 -29.30
CA GLY A 544 -4.54 -11.62 -29.84
C GLY A 544 -3.51 -12.01 -28.79
N THR A 545 -3.93 -12.69 -27.73
CA THR A 545 -3.11 -13.07 -26.56
C THR A 545 -3.21 -14.57 -26.23
N ALA A 546 -3.41 -15.39 -27.25
CA ALA A 546 -3.58 -16.84 -27.12
C ALA A 546 -2.29 -17.57 -26.67
N ASP A 547 -1.15 -16.89 -26.67
CA ASP A 547 0.15 -17.37 -26.21
C ASP A 547 0.28 -17.43 -24.68
N VAL A 548 -0.66 -16.82 -23.94
CA VAL A 548 -0.64 -16.79 -22.47
C VAL A 548 -1.13 -18.13 -21.91
N PRO A 549 -0.33 -18.84 -21.06
CA PRO A 549 -0.77 -20.09 -20.44
C PRO A 549 -1.99 -19.90 -19.53
N VAL A 550 -3.00 -20.75 -19.69
CA VAL A 550 -4.25 -20.72 -18.90
C VAL A 550 -4.51 -22.09 -18.25
N VAL A 551 -4.86 -22.07 -16.97
CA VAL A 551 -5.30 -23.24 -16.21
C VAL A 551 -6.64 -22.92 -15.55
N ALA A 552 -7.57 -23.86 -15.54
CA ALA A 552 -8.80 -23.74 -14.76
C ALA A 552 -8.81 -24.75 -13.61
N ILE A 553 -9.29 -24.30 -12.44
CA ILE A 553 -9.37 -25.09 -11.22
C ILE A 553 -10.84 -25.30 -10.83
N ALA A 554 -11.27 -26.57 -10.80
CA ALA A 554 -12.61 -26.95 -10.35
C ALA A 554 -12.56 -27.61 -8.98
N LYS A 555 -13.52 -27.28 -8.11
CA LYS A 555 -13.72 -28.00 -6.84
C LYS A 555 -14.13 -29.45 -7.15
N GLY A 556 -13.60 -30.40 -6.38
CA GLY A 556 -13.96 -31.81 -6.49
C GLY A 556 -15.46 -32.07 -6.23
N PRO A 557 -15.97 -33.25 -6.62
CA PRO A 557 -17.40 -33.59 -6.57
C PRO A 557 -18.09 -33.39 -5.20
N ASP A 558 -17.34 -33.44 -4.10
CA ASP A 558 -17.87 -33.28 -2.73
C ASP A 558 -17.61 -31.90 -2.10
N ARG A 559 -17.11 -30.90 -2.86
CA ARG A 559 -16.62 -29.61 -2.33
C ARG A 559 -15.54 -29.73 -1.23
N ASN A 560 -14.87 -30.89 -1.11
CA ASN A 560 -13.79 -31.12 -0.16
C ASN A 560 -12.46 -30.54 -0.67
N ALA A 561 -11.76 -29.78 0.18
CA ALA A 561 -10.40 -29.31 -0.09
C ALA A 561 -9.46 -30.52 -0.29
N GLY A 562 -8.58 -30.48 -1.29
CA GLY A 562 -7.64 -31.57 -1.61
C GLY A 562 -8.08 -32.51 -2.74
N ARG A 563 -9.24 -32.27 -3.37
CA ARG A 563 -9.76 -33.02 -4.52
C ARG A 563 -9.97 -32.14 -5.76
N GLU A 564 -9.24 -31.05 -5.86
CA GLU A 564 -9.30 -30.15 -7.01
C GLU A 564 -8.92 -30.86 -8.31
N THR A 565 -9.69 -30.58 -9.35
CA THR A 565 -9.40 -31.05 -10.71
C THR A 565 -8.88 -29.87 -11.52
N PHE A 566 -7.75 -30.06 -12.18
CA PHE A 566 -7.11 -29.07 -13.04
C PHE A 566 -7.44 -29.35 -14.50
N HIS A 567 -7.76 -28.29 -15.24
CA HIS A 567 -7.98 -28.32 -16.68
C HIS A 567 -6.93 -27.45 -17.37
N VAL A 568 -6.20 -28.04 -18.32
CA VAL A 568 -5.15 -27.39 -19.10
C VAL A 568 -5.44 -27.62 -20.59
N PRO A 569 -5.24 -26.63 -21.48
CA PRO A 569 -5.43 -26.81 -22.91
C PRO A 569 -4.60 -27.99 -23.45
N GLY A 570 -5.21 -28.84 -24.28
CA GLY A 570 -4.51 -29.97 -24.92
C GLY A 570 -4.17 -31.14 -24.00
N ARG A 571 -4.61 -31.15 -22.73
CA ARG A 571 -4.39 -32.25 -21.77
C ARG A 571 -5.71 -32.70 -21.14
N ASP A 572 -5.80 -33.99 -20.83
CA ASP A 572 -6.90 -34.50 -20.01
C ASP A 572 -6.91 -33.88 -18.61
N ALA A 573 -8.10 -33.76 -18.05
CA ALA A 573 -8.27 -33.25 -16.70
C ALA A 573 -7.56 -34.16 -15.70
N PHE A 574 -6.74 -33.59 -14.82
CA PHE A 574 -5.95 -34.35 -13.87
C PHE A 574 -6.06 -33.78 -12.46
N ARG A 575 -5.59 -34.55 -11.48
CA ARG A 575 -5.44 -34.12 -10.09
C ARG A 575 -3.96 -34.19 -9.72
N LEU A 576 -3.55 -33.27 -8.86
CA LEU A 576 -2.23 -33.33 -8.23
C LEU A 576 -2.30 -34.25 -7.01
N GLU A 577 -1.15 -34.80 -6.62
CA GLU A 577 -1.05 -35.66 -5.44
C GLU A 577 -1.49 -34.89 -4.17
N PRO A 578 -2.13 -35.54 -3.18
CA PRO A 578 -2.68 -34.87 -2.00
C PRO A 578 -1.66 -34.07 -1.16
N ARG A 579 -0.36 -34.34 -1.32
CA ARG A 579 0.74 -33.66 -0.62
C ARG A 579 1.61 -32.80 -1.54
N ASP A 580 1.18 -32.59 -2.78
CA ASP A 580 1.91 -31.79 -3.75
C ASP A 580 1.93 -30.30 -3.31
N PRO A 581 3.12 -29.67 -3.18
CA PRO A 581 3.22 -28.24 -2.85
C PRO A 581 2.46 -27.32 -3.81
N ALA A 582 2.40 -27.66 -5.10
CA ALA A 582 1.67 -26.90 -6.10
C ALA A 582 0.15 -26.96 -5.84
N LEU A 583 -0.38 -28.10 -5.40
CA LEU A 583 -1.79 -28.23 -5.03
C LEU A 583 -2.18 -27.26 -3.91
N TYR A 584 -1.42 -27.27 -2.81
CA TYR A 584 -1.69 -26.37 -1.68
C TYR A 584 -1.54 -24.90 -2.06
N PHE A 585 -0.58 -24.57 -2.92
CA PHE A 585 -0.40 -23.20 -3.38
C PHE A 585 -1.58 -22.75 -4.25
N MET A 586 -2.02 -23.58 -5.20
CA MET A 586 -3.18 -23.29 -6.04
C MET A 586 -4.48 -23.14 -5.24
N GLN A 587 -4.67 -23.96 -4.19
CA GLN A 587 -5.77 -23.78 -3.25
C GLN A 587 -5.72 -22.43 -2.55
N ARG A 588 -4.55 -22.03 -2.02
CA ARG A 588 -4.37 -20.72 -1.37
C ARG A 588 -4.64 -19.56 -2.33
N LEU A 589 -4.23 -19.68 -3.59
CA LEU A 589 -4.48 -18.69 -4.63
C LEU A 589 -5.98 -18.54 -4.90
N ARG A 590 -6.68 -19.65 -5.08
CA ARG A 590 -8.14 -19.69 -5.27
C ARG A 590 -8.88 -19.10 -4.07
N ASP A 591 -8.55 -19.55 -2.86
CA ASP A 591 -9.22 -19.12 -1.64
C ASP A 591 -9.01 -17.61 -1.38
N GLU A 592 -7.84 -17.06 -1.73
CA GLU A 592 -7.58 -15.62 -1.69
C GLU A 592 -8.41 -14.85 -2.72
N ALA A 593 -8.54 -15.36 -3.95
CA ALA A 593 -9.38 -14.74 -4.98
C ALA A 593 -10.84 -14.67 -4.52
N HIS A 594 -11.35 -15.80 -4.01
CA HIS A 594 -12.70 -15.90 -3.46
C HIS A 594 -12.90 -14.96 -2.26
N ARG A 595 -11.95 -14.90 -1.33
CA ARG A 595 -11.98 -13.99 -0.17
C ARG A 595 -12.01 -12.53 -0.61
N PHE A 596 -11.25 -12.17 -1.64
CA PHE A 596 -11.19 -10.82 -2.17
C PHE A 596 -12.50 -10.40 -2.84
N ALA A 597 -13.12 -11.30 -3.61
CA ALA A 597 -14.44 -11.10 -4.19
C ALA A 597 -15.51 -10.85 -3.12
N ILE A 598 -15.62 -11.72 -2.11
CA ILE A 598 -16.56 -11.58 -0.99
C ILE A 598 -16.34 -10.27 -0.21
N GLY A 599 -15.08 -9.91 0.06
CA GLY A 599 -14.74 -8.68 0.77
C GLY A 599 -15.24 -7.43 0.04
N THR A 600 -15.14 -7.43 -1.29
CA THR A 600 -15.60 -6.34 -2.15
C THR A 600 -17.12 -6.20 -2.10
N HIS A 601 -17.85 -7.31 -2.17
CA HIS A 601 -19.30 -7.33 -2.00
C HIS A 601 -19.76 -6.79 -0.65
N ARG A 602 -19.12 -7.19 0.45
CA ARG A 602 -19.43 -6.65 1.78
C ARG A 602 -19.20 -5.15 1.88
N ALA A 603 -18.10 -4.66 1.31
CA ALA A 603 -17.80 -3.22 1.29
C ALA A 603 -18.81 -2.43 0.46
N LYS A 604 -19.24 -2.97 -0.69
CA LYS A 604 -20.27 -2.36 -1.54
C LYS A 604 -21.62 -2.32 -0.84
N ARG A 605 -22.06 -3.42 -0.22
CA ARG A 605 -23.30 -3.47 0.58
C ARG A 605 -23.27 -2.49 1.74
N SER A 606 -22.13 -2.37 2.45
CA SER A 606 -21.97 -1.39 3.52
C SER A 606 -22.06 0.07 3.02
N ARG A 607 -21.72 0.34 1.76
CA ARG A 607 -21.84 1.68 1.14
C ARG A 607 -23.25 1.93 0.60
N GLU A 608 -23.89 0.93 0.01
CA GLU A 608 -25.28 1.03 -0.48
C GLU A 608 -26.27 1.22 0.67
N LEU A 609 -26.03 0.59 1.83
CA LEU A 609 -26.78 0.85 3.07
C LEU A 609 -26.67 2.32 3.55
N VAL A 610 -25.73 3.10 3.02
CA VAL A 610 -25.49 4.51 3.38
C VAL A 610 -26.02 5.48 2.31
N LYS A 611 -26.38 5.01 1.10
CA LYS A 611 -26.84 5.87 0.00
C LYS A 611 -28.36 6.05 0.07
N SER A 612 -28.83 7.28 0.24
CA SER A 612 -30.27 7.57 0.29
C SER A 612 -30.83 7.63 -1.13
N PRO A 613 -32.00 7.06 -1.44
CA PRO A 613 -32.66 7.23 -2.75
C PRO A 613 -32.92 8.71 -3.11
N LEU A 614 -33.03 9.58 -2.10
CA LEU A 614 -33.09 11.03 -2.31
C LEU A 614 -31.82 11.60 -2.93
N ASP A 615 -30.70 10.87 -2.88
CA ASP A 615 -29.42 11.32 -3.43
C ASP A 615 -29.36 11.34 -4.95
N GLU A 616 -30.28 10.65 -5.61
CA GLU A 616 -30.33 10.49 -7.05
C GLU A 616 -31.29 11.48 -7.72
N ILE A 617 -32.01 12.28 -6.94
CA ILE A 617 -32.94 13.28 -7.44
C ILE A 617 -32.18 14.54 -7.89
N GLY A 618 -32.10 14.74 -9.21
CA GLY A 618 -31.47 15.90 -9.83
C GLY A 618 -32.08 17.23 -9.35
N GLY A 619 -31.23 18.19 -8.99
CA GLY A 619 -31.68 19.53 -8.55
C GLY A 619 -32.15 19.63 -7.08
N VAL A 620 -32.19 18.51 -6.34
CA VAL A 620 -32.51 18.54 -4.91
C VAL A 620 -31.20 18.58 -4.11
N GLY A 621 -30.89 19.74 -3.52
CA GLY A 621 -29.70 19.91 -2.69
C GLY A 621 -29.84 19.29 -1.29
N PRO A 622 -28.72 19.10 -0.55
CA PRO A 622 -28.71 18.50 0.79
C PRO A 622 -29.68 19.14 1.79
N ARG A 623 -29.86 20.48 1.71
CA ARG A 623 -30.81 21.23 2.56
C ARG A 623 -32.27 20.81 2.34
N ARG A 624 -32.70 20.60 1.10
CA ARG A 624 -34.08 20.21 0.77
C ARG A 624 -34.33 18.73 1.06
N LYS A 625 -33.33 17.86 0.85
CA LYS A 625 -33.40 16.45 1.28
C LYS A 625 -33.58 16.34 2.80
N ARG A 626 -32.83 17.16 3.55
CA ARG A 626 -32.92 17.25 5.01
C ARG A 626 -34.30 17.73 5.45
N ALA A 627 -34.87 18.75 4.80
CA ALA A 627 -36.23 19.23 5.06
C ALA A 627 -37.28 18.14 4.85
N LEU A 628 -37.21 17.41 3.73
CA LEU A 628 -38.14 16.30 3.44
C LEU A 628 -38.01 15.17 4.47
N LEU A 629 -36.79 14.79 4.84
CA LEU A 629 -36.55 13.75 5.85
C LEU A 629 -37.00 14.17 7.25
N LEU A 630 -36.87 15.45 7.60
CA LEU A 630 -37.37 15.99 8.87
C LEU A 630 -38.89 16.00 8.91
N HIS A 631 -39.55 16.33 7.80
CA HIS A 631 -41.01 16.42 7.73
C HIS A 631 -41.68 15.04 7.67
N PHE A 632 -41.15 14.11 6.87
CA PHE A 632 -41.77 12.80 6.62
C PHE A 632 -41.09 11.64 7.36
N GLY A 633 -39.94 11.88 8.00
CA GLY A 633 -39.19 10.90 8.81
C GLY A 633 -38.41 9.85 8.02
N THR A 634 -38.98 9.27 6.96
CA THR A 634 -38.35 8.20 6.17
C THR A 634 -38.49 8.42 4.67
N VAL A 635 -37.55 7.89 3.89
CA VAL A 635 -37.61 7.93 2.42
C VAL A 635 -38.85 7.22 1.88
N LYS A 636 -39.32 6.15 2.55
CA LYS A 636 -40.56 5.46 2.18
C LYS A 636 -41.81 6.33 2.37
N ALA A 637 -41.83 7.19 3.40
CA ALA A 637 -42.93 8.12 3.60
C ALA A 637 -42.90 9.24 2.55
N ILE A 638 -41.72 9.76 2.22
CA ILE A 638 -41.54 10.75 1.13
C ILE A 638 -41.99 10.19 -0.21
N ALA A 639 -41.63 8.93 -0.51
CA ALA A 639 -42.00 8.26 -1.75
C ALA A 639 -43.51 8.01 -1.89
N ARG A 640 -44.29 8.05 -0.80
CA ARG A 640 -45.74 7.86 -0.79
C ARG A 640 -46.53 9.16 -0.60
N ALA A 641 -45.85 10.25 -0.29
CA ALA A 641 -46.48 11.54 -0.05
C ALA A 641 -47.06 12.09 -1.35
N SER A 642 -48.22 12.74 -1.26
CA SER A 642 -48.81 13.42 -2.41
C SER A 642 -47.93 14.62 -2.83
N LEU A 643 -48.08 15.08 -4.07
CA LEU A 643 -47.34 16.26 -4.54
C LEU A 643 -47.62 17.49 -3.66
N ASP A 644 -48.86 17.61 -3.16
CA ASP A 644 -49.28 18.69 -2.27
C ASP A 644 -48.60 18.59 -0.91
N ASP A 645 -48.55 17.40 -0.30
CA ASP A 645 -47.84 17.19 0.97
C ASP A 645 -46.35 17.49 0.85
N LEU A 646 -45.72 17.08 -0.26
CA LEU A 646 -44.31 17.35 -0.54
C LEU A 646 -44.02 18.86 -0.66
N ALA A 647 -44.98 19.65 -1.14
CA ALA A 647 -44.86 21.10 -1.25
C ALA A 647 -45.01 21.81 0.11
N HIS A 648 -45.71 21.20 1.06
CA HIS A 648 -45.87 21.72 2.43
C HIS A 648 -44.66 21.46 3.33
N ALA A 649 -43.68 20.65 2.89
CA ALA A 649 -42.45 20.42 3.63
C ALA A 649 -41.60 21.72 3.74
N PRO A 650 -41.15 22.12 4.95
CA PRO A 650 -40.48 23.40 5.16
C PRO A 650 -39.22 23.59 4.30
N GLY A 651 -39.19 24.62 3.44
CA GLY A 651 -38.04 24.90 2.57
C GLY A 651 -37.99 24.08 1.28
N VAL A 652 -39.04 23.33 0.97
CA VAL A 652 -39.27 22.67 -0.32
C VAL A 652 -40.17 23.57 -1.17
N ASN A 653 -39.71 23.95 -2.36
CA ASN A 653 -40.53 24.73 -3.31
C ASN A 653 -41.25 23.78 -4.30
N ALA A 654 -42.25 24.29 -5.01
CA ALA A 654 -43.06 23.51 -5.95
C ALA A 654 -42.21 22.74 -6.99
N ALA A 655 -41.12 23.33 -7.48
CA ALA A 655 -40.20 22.67 -8.42
C ALA A 655 -39.49 21.46 -7.79
N THR A 656 -39.07 21.58 -6.52
CA THR A 656 -38.44 20.48 -5.78
C THR A 656 -39.45 19.40 -5.43
N ALA A 657 -40.66 19.78 -4.98
CA ALA A 657 -41.74 18.83 -4.70
C ALA A 657 -42.08 18.01 -5.95
N LYS A 658 -42.18 18.67 -7.11
CA LYS A 658 -42.41 17.99 -8.41
C LYS A 658 -41.26 17.07 -8.79
N ALA A 659 -40.00 17.51 -8.66
CA ALA A 659 -38.84 16.67 -8.95
C ALA A 659 -38.78 15.42 -8.06
N VAL A 660 -39.14 15.56 -6.78
CA VAL A 660 -39.19 14.44 -5.83
C VAL A 660 -40.35 13.50 -6.15
N TYR A 661 -41.54 14.05 -6.43
CA TYR A 661 -42.71 13.26 -6.77
C TYR A 661 -42.50 12.45 -8.06
N SER A 662 -42.03 13.10 -9.13
CA SER A 662 -41.76 12.45 -10.43
C SER A 662 -40.66 11.39 -10.36
N PHE A 663 -39.68 11.55 -9.46
CA PHE A 663 -38.65 10.53 -9.26
C PHE A 663 -39.21 9.23 -8.66
N PHE A 664 -40.16 9.33 -7.72
CA PHE A 664 -40.79 8.16 -7.10
C PHE A 664 -42.04 7.66 -7.87
N HIS A 665 -42.62 8.49 -8.73
CA HIS A 665 -43.79 8.18 -9.56
C HIS A 665 -43.53 8.52 -11.04
N PRO A 666 -42.72 7.70 -11.75
CA PRO A 666 -42.32 7.99 -13.13
C PRO A 666 -43.47 7.89 -14.17
N ASN A 667 -44.63 7.36 -13.77
CA ASN A 667 -45.79 7.11 -14.63
C ASN A 667 -47.05 7.93 -14.23
N ALA A 668 -46.90 8.95 -13.39
CA ALA A 668 -48.00 9.74 -12.83
C ALA A 668 -48.12 11.15 -13.42
#